data_AF-A0A651HE89-F1
#
_entry.id   AF-A0A651HE89-F1
#
_cell.length_a   1.000
_cell.length_b   1.000
_cell.length_c   1.000
_cell.angle_alpha   90.00
_cell.angle_beta   90.00
_cell.angle_gamma   90.00
#
_symmetry.space_group_name_H-M   'P 1'
#
loop_
_entity.id
_entity.type
_entity.pdbx_description
1 polymer ?
#
loop_
_entity_poly.entity_id
_entity_poly.type
_entity_poly.pdbx_seq_one_letter_code
_entity_poly.pdbx_strand_id
1 'polypeptide(L)'
;MPTALFGFRLGQLPQLSLLLTFLSVLSVPLAAHTVRINEVMASNVSTIADEDGDYEDWIELYNYGDQSVGLEGWGLSDSYSNPFKWTVPDTSIAPGQHLLVWASGKDRTFSQPVSPLDIEGLILWLSTDSIDFADAAVVRSEDGTSYLQRWNDISSFENDAIQEDTAKQPRIVFDKDLQRHIIAFDGIAQVIGVPDFTRNHLDGQSFTALMVTKSDVSNFGIRAHGVDGRAGVPRFYFEREHSSYDTFRTIELRQNPGLLALHTISHDGLQTFSGWVNGTPTGSAQITVVDTFGGQGGLGIPSASQSTPHRGEIAEIVFFDRQLSATERSAVETYLRNRYPPLRARYHTNYSISSSGEEVILTLPDGHRVDELPPTPIPTDISIGRSDLHPSQWVYFEQPTPGLPNTTATYLGITEPPSFSQSAGFHTDAFNLELNAPYPDALILYTTDGSEPHPDALEGVVYHYKNEYPQHPGDPMGSLIEAEIRSHLYHQPLLIEDRTSQPNHLATRSSTWHRNPPYLPETTIFKGTTVRARAIRDNYLPSPVVTRSFFITPEGWNRYNLPVISLALSSKDMFDYESGIYTAGLDFDQWRQDNPDEPAHHTNPANYRRRGREAEYTGNFEIWLHNENEAFNQLLGWRIHGGASRFAQQKSFRIYARPGLGAPDTITLPIFPNLRGRTTQDPIQNFRRLILRNGGNDHRRIRIRDAYTQTLTSHLGLDHQAYRPAVHFINGEYWGLINFRERVDRYFIASHHGVEPEDVVILTGNAIIDDGTFQDRLDYLQLRDFVEANEMTLEENFSWVSDRMDMLNYIKYNVIQIYVGNWDWPQNNVRFWRTSQADSQSLNCAHDGRWRWILFDLDAGLLPVGRPWSTADFSHLERVFGKGPEAPVPWSTSLLSGLIDNSWFRNSFINAFSEQIATTFSPERMNLLLDDMLAEMEGSLLEHSLRWTNMVDVSDDIPGIKRFATERPAHMLEHIVQYFELKGTAQIFFGVTGEGSGGFRLTTTPLNDNTPGVITSLAEEPFPITYFQGVPVTITALADPESVFTGWDEFPDDPSPTLTIIPEEGLTLTARFSTQPIPAPHDLSSGPYTFSFWSEDA
;
A
#
# COMPACT_ATOMS: atom_id res chain seq x y z
N MET A 1 -41.97 53.08 -40.27
CA MET A 1 -41.73 52.89 -41.72
C MET A 1 -40.33 52.36 -41.91
N PRO A 2 -40.06 51.44 -42.84
CA PRO A 2 -40.89 50.29 -43.29
C PRO A 2 -40.04 48.98 -43.49
N THR A 3 -40.51 47.78 -43.06
CA THR A 3 -41.08 46.61 -43.82
C THR A 3 -40.13 45.90 -44.82
N ALA A 4 -39.90 44.57 -44.84
CA ALA A 4 -40.72 43.33 -44.77
C ALA A 4 -41.07 42.70 -46.15
N LEU A 5 -41.11 41.34 -46.14
CA LEU A 5 -41.93 40.39 -46.94
C LEU A 5 -41.50 39.88 -48.33
N PHE A 6 -41.48 38.54 -48.45
CA PHE A 6 -41.89 37.68 -49.58
C PHE A 6 -42.32 36.33 -48.96
N GLY A 7 -43.29 35.54 -49.41
CA GLY A 7 -44.18 35.53 -50.58
C GLY A 7 -44.72 34.09 -50.73
N PHE A 8 -46.02 33.91 -50.98
CA PHE A 8 -46.70 32.62 -51.16
C PHE A 8 -47.64 32.67 -52.38
N ARG A 9 -47.99 31.47 -52.89
CA ARG A 9 -49.14 31.07 -53.77
C ARG A 9 -48.79 30.81 -55.25
N LEU A 10 -49.43 29.90 -56.01
CA LEU A 10 -50.21 28.65 -55.83
C LEU A 10 -50.68 28.18 -57.25
N GLY A 11 -50.64 26.87 -57.56
CA GLY A 11 -51.47 26.14 -58.58
C GLY A 11 -50.98 26.13 -60.05
N GLN A 12 -51.17 25.11 -60.92
CA GLN A 12 -51.83 23.77 -60.93
C GLN A 12 -51.35 22.97 -62.20
N LEU A 13 -51.05 21.65 -62.04
CA LEU A 13 -51.11 20.42 -62.92
C LEU A 13 -50.89 20.45 -64.47
N PRO A 14 -50.49 19.35 -65.20
CA PRO A 14 -50.65 17.90 -64.90
C PRO A 14 -49.49 16.91 -65.31
N GLN A 15 -49.72 15.61 -65.04
CA GLN A 15 -49.11 14.35 -65.59
C GLN A 15 -47.78 13.82 -65.01
N LEU A 16 -47.82 12.63 -64.39
CA LEU A 16 -46.97 11.49 -64.76
C LEU A 16 -47.53 10.16 -64.19
N SER A 17 -47.69 9.17 -65.06
CA SER A 17 -48.11 7.81 -64.76
C SER A 17 -46.90 6.88 -64.67
N LEU A 18 -46.43 6.51 -63.47
CA LEU A 18 -45.73 5.24 -63.17
C LEU A 18 -45.29 5.20 -61.69
N LEU A 19 -46.09 4.60 -60.79
CA LEU A 19 -45.63 3.81 -59.63
C LEU A 19 -46.87 3.36 -58.84
N LEU A 20 -47.32 2.14 -59.08
CA LEU A 20 -48.45 1.51 -58.39
C LEU A 20 -47.97 0.14 -57.90
N THR A 21 -46.96 0.16 -57.03
CA THR A 21 -46.42 -0.96 -56.23
C THR A 21 -45.47 -0.35 -55.20
N PHE A 22 -45.81 -0.47 -53.91
CA PHE A 22 -45.11 -0.08 -52.66
C PHE A 22 -45.99 0.81 -51.76
N LEU A 23 -47.03 0.19 -51.20
CA LEU A 23 -47.73 0.71 -50.01
C LEU A 23 -48.10 -0.47 -49.11
N SER A 24 -47.06 -1.17 -48.69
CA SER A 24 -47.01 -1.99 -47.49
C SER A 24 -45.73 -1.57 -46.77
N VAL A 25 -45.77 -0.40 -46.13
CA VAL A 25 -44.77 -0.09 -45.11
C VAL A 25 -45.04 -1.10 -44.00
N LEU A 26 -44.16 -2.11 -43.91
CA LEU A 26 -44.03 -2.94 -42.73
C LEU A 26 -43.87 -2.00 -41.54
N SER A 27 -44.86 -1.97 -40.65
CA SER A 27 -44.59 -1.79 -39.25
C SER A 27 -43.71 -2.98 -38.86
N VAL A 28 -42.38 -2.83 -38.92
CA VAL A 28 -41.49 -3.76 -38.23
C VAL A 28 -41.82 -3.59 -36.75
N PRO A 29 -42.36 -4.61 -36.05
CA PRO A 29 -42.47 -4.51 -34.62
C PRO A 29 -41.05 -4.34 -34.09
N LEU A 30 -40.81 -3.28 -33.32
CA LEU A 30 -39.62 -3.20 -32.48
C LEU A 30 -39.61 -4.52 -31.69
N ALA A 31 -38.65 -5.40 -31.92
CA ALA A 31 -38.54 -6.61 -31.13
C ALA A 31 -38.44 -6.16 -29.67
N ALA A 32 -39.40 -6.55 -28.83
CA ALA A 32 -39.30 -6.29 -27.41
C ALA A 32 -38.04 -7.02 -26.92
N HIS A 33 -37.02 -6.27 -26.50
CA HIS A 33 -35.84 -6.86 -25.91
C HIS A 33 -36.23 -7.46 -24.55
N THR A 34 -35.70 -8.63 -24.24
CA THR A 34 -35.99 -9.33 -22.98
C THR A 34 -34.83 -9.30 -22.00
N VAL A 35 -33.80 -8.49 -22.29
CA VAL A 35 -32.64 -8.27 -21.42
C VAL A 35 -32.81 -6.92 -20.71
N ARG A 36 -32.47 -6.89 -19.43
CA ARG A 36 -32.50 -5.72 -18.56
C ARG A 36 -31.32 -5.72 -17.59
N ILE A 37 -31.04 -4.59 -16.97
CA ILE A 37 -30.17 -4.51 -15.78
C ILE A 37 -30.98 -5.08 -14.60
N ASN A 38 -30.44 -6.08 -13.91
CA ASN A 38 -31.16 -6.81 -12.87
C ASN A 38 -30.80 -6.35 -11.47
N GLU A 39 -29.51 -6.22 -11.20
CA GLU A 39 -28.94 -5.88 -9.91
C GLU A 39 -27.57 -5.21 -10.13
N VAL A 40 -27.26 -4.22 -9.31
CA VAL A 40 -26.02 -3.43 -9.38
C VAL A 40 -25.47 -3.23 -7.98
N MET A 41 -24.16 -3.40 -7.83
CA MET A 41 -23.40 -3.05 -6.63
C MET A 41 -22.24 -2.15 -7.01
N ALA A 42 -22.17 -0.97 -6.39
CA ALA A 42 -21.16 0.06 -6.64
C ALA A 42 -20.14 0.21 -5.49
N SER A 43 -20.14 -0.76 -4.57
CA SER A 43 -19.21 -0.80 -3.45
C SER A 43 -19.23 -2.19 -2.83
N ASN A 44 -18.36 -3.05 -3.31
CA ASN A 44 -18.25 -4.44 -2.88
C ASN A 44 -17.03 -4.59 -1.96
N VAL A 45 -17.22 -5.12 -0.75
CA VAL A 45 -16.11 -5.32 0.20
C VAL A 45 -16.09 -6.74 0.74
N SER A 46 -17.24 -7.40 0.82
CA SER A 46 -17.35 -8.75 1.39
C SER A 46 -18.29 -9.68 0.63
N THR A 47 -19.03 -9.19 -0.36
CA THR A 47 -20.09 -9.97 -1.01
C THR A 47 -19.53 -11.06 -1.92
N ILE A 48 -18.78 -10.68 -2.97
CA ILE A 48 -18.12 -11.62 -3.89
C ILE A 48 -16.80 -11.05 -4.39
N ALA A 49 -15.74 -11.85 -4.42
CA ALA A 49 -14.48 -11.45 -5.05
C ALA A 49 -14.46 -11.83 -6.55
N ASP A 50 -13.69 -11.08 -7.33
CA ASP A 50 -13.34 -11.41 -8.71
C ASP A 50 -12.26 -12.51 -8.76
N GLU A 51 -11.82 -12.85 -9.97
CA GLU A 51 -10.78 -13.86 -10.19
C GLU A 51 -9.40 -13.49 -9.64
N ASP A 52 -9.13 -12.22 -9.35
CA ASP A 52 -7.89 -11.73 -8.75
C ASP A 52 -7.96 -11.73 -7.21
N GLY A 53 -9.15 -11.97 -6.65
CA GLY A 53 -9.42 -11.86 -5.22
C GLY A 53 -9.81 -10.45 -4.78
N ASP A 54 -10.03 -9.54 -5.73
CA ASP A 54 -10.48 -8.16 -5.47
C ASP A 54 -12.02 -8.13 -5.38
N TYR A 55 -12.56 -7.31 -4.48
CA TYR A 55 -14.01 -7.12 -4.37
C TYR A 55 -14.44 -5.94 -5.24
N GLU A 56 -14.65 -6.21 -6.52
CA GLU A 56 -14.98 -5.19 -7.52
C GLU A 56 -16.48 -4.88 -7.56
N ASP A 57 -16.82 -3.68 -8.01
CA ASP A 57 -18.20 -3.33 -8.37
C ASP A 57 -18.71 -4.26 -9.46
N TRP A 58 -20.02 -4.47 -9.55
CA TRP A 58 -20.59 -5.34 -10.56
C TRP A 58 -21.98 -4.92 -11.01
N ILE A 59 -22.26 -5.28 -12.26
CA ILE A 59 -23.54 -5.10 -12.94
C ILE A 59 -24.03 -6.47 -13.38
N GLU A 60 -25.25 -6.82 -13.02
CA GLU A 60 -25.89 -8.03 -13.48
C GLU A 60 -26.94 -7.74 -14.55
N LEU A 61 -26.86 -8.48 -15.66
CA LEU A 61 -27.88 -8.47 -16.72
C LEU A 61 -28.74 -9.74 -16.62
N TYR A 62 -30.04 -9.61 -16.83
CA TYR A 62 -30.99 -10.73 -16.78
C TYR A 62 -31.83 -10.82 -18.04
N ASN A 63 -31.95 -12.03 -18.59
CA ASN A 63 -32.88 -12.33 -19.68
C ASN A 63 -34.20 -12.90 -19.12
N TYR A 64 -35.23 -12.05 -19.03
CA TYR A 64 -36.56 -12.43 -18.56
C TYR A 64 -37.46 -13.02 -19.67
N GLY A 65 -36.92 -13.25 -20.87
CA GLY A 65 -37.60 -13.81 -22.02
C GLY A 65 -37.55 -15.33 -22.07
N ASP A 66 -38.14 -15.91 -23.12
CA ASP A 66 -38.19 -17.34 -23.39
C ASP A 66 -37.20 -17.81 -24.48
N GLN A 67 -36.44 -16.88 -25.08
CA GLN A 67 -35.40 -17.15 -26.09
C GLN A 67 -34.02 -16.65 -25.63
N SER A 68 -32.95 -17.27 -26.13
CA SER A 68 -31.58 -16.78 -25.92
C SER A 68 -31.35 -15.48 -26.68
N VAL A 69 -30.67 -14.51 -26.07
CA VAL A 69 -30.37 -13.19 -26.66
C VAL A 69 -28.85 -13.01 -26.76
N GLY A 70 -28.37 -12.75 -27.98
CA GLY A 70 -26.99 -12.34 -28.23
C GLY A 70 -26.78 -10.85 -27.92
N LEU A 71 -25.66 -10.54 -27.27
CA LEU A 71 -25.32 -9.21 -26.77
C LEU A 71 -24.16 -8.54 -27.52
N GLU A 72 -23.62 -9.16 -28.57
CA GLU A 72 -22.49 -8.61 -29.32
C GLU A 72 -22.77 -7.15 -29.75
N GLY A 73 -21.85 -6.25 -29.36
CA GLY A 73 -21.91 -4.83 -29.71
C GLY A 73 -22.91 -3.99 -28.90
N TRP A 74 -23.57 -4.56 -27.90
CA TRP A 74 -24.37 -3.78 -26.96
C TRP A 74 -23.46 -2.86 -26.14
N GLY A 75 -23.90 -1.65 -25.80
CA GLY A 75 -23.19 -0.72 -24.93
C GLY A 75 -23.59 -0.88 -23.47
N LEU A 76 -22.60 -0.93 -22.58
CA LEU A 76 -22.76 -0.78 -21.13
C LEU A 76 -21.93 0.42 -20.69
N SER A 77 -22.53 1.34 -19.95
CA SER A 77 -21.86 2.60 -19.59
C SER A 77 -22.34 3.15 -18.26
N ASP A 78 -21.47 3.88 -17.59
CA ASP A 78 -21.74 4.73 -16.43
C ASP A 78 -22.03 6.21 -16.81
N SER A 79 -22.17 6.51 -18.11
CA SER A 79 -22.27 7.89 -18.61
C SER A 79 -23.26 8.05 -19.76
N TYR A 80 -24.25 8.94 -19.57
CA TYR A 80 -25.20 9.31 -20.62
C TYR A 80 -24.55 9.94 -21.85
N SER A 81 -23.41 10.60 -21.68
CA SER A 81 -22.70 11.26 -22.79
C SER A 81 -21.86 10.29 -23.62
N ASN A 82 -21.56 9.09 -23.08
CA ASN A 82 -20.83 8.04 -23.78
C ASN A 82 -21.47 6.65 -23.55
N PRO A 83 -22.59 6.31 -24.23
CA PRO A 83 -23.35 5.09 -23.97
C PRO A 83 -22.65 3.78 -24.37
N PHE A 84 -21.49 3.86 -25.02
CA PHE A 84 -20.67 2.72 -25.46
C PHE A 84 -19.27 2.75 -24.82
N LYS A 85 -19.17 3.25 -23.58
CA LYS A 85 -17.91 3.27 -22.81
C LYS A 85 -17.27 1.89 -22.76
N TRP A 86 -18.08 0.85 -22.55
CA TRP A 86 -17.71 -0.55 -22.75
C TRP A 86 -18.71 -1.23 -23.70
N THR A 87 -18.21 -2.04 -24.64
CA THR A 87 -19.04 -2.80 -25.58
C THR A 87 -19.00 -4.28 -25.24
N VAL A 88 -20.16 -4.89 -25.10
CA VAL A 88 -20.28 -6.32 -24.77
C VAL A 88 -19.72 -7.15 -25.94
N PRO A 89 -18.77 -8.08 -25.68
CA PRO A 89 -18.22 -8.97 -26.70
C PRO A 89 -19.24 -10.03 -27.15
N ASP A 90 -18.89 -10.89 -28.12
CA ASP A 90 -19.77 -11.96 -28.60
C ASP A 90 -20.14 -12.94 -27.47
N THR A 91 -21.28 -12.69 -26.85
CA THR A 91 -21.82 -13.42 -25.72
C THR A 91 -23.34 -13.49 -25.81
N SER A 92 -23.94 -14.47 -25.15
CA SER A 92 -25.40 -14.64 -25.16
C SER A 92 -25.92 -15.03 -23.78
N ILE A 93 -27.14 -14.58 -23.46
CA ILE A 93 -27.84 -14.94 -22.22
C ILE A 93 -29.02 -15.84 -22.57
N ALA A 94 -29.03 -17.08 -22.08
CA ALA A 94 -30.14 -18.01 -22.25
C ALA A 94 -31.39 -17.58 -21.44
N PRO A 95 -32.59 -18.11 -21.75
CA PRO A 95 -33.82 -17.78 -21.01
C PRO A 95 -33.68 -17.99 -19.50
N GLY A 96 -34.05 -16.97 -18.71
CA GLY A 96 -33.98 -17.04 -17.25
C GLY A 96 -32.56 -17.10 -16.66
N GLN A 97 -31.52 -16.79 -17.45
CA GLN A 97 -30.13 -16.74 -16.99
C GLN A 97 -29.66 -15.30 -16.75
N HIS A 98 -28.59 -15.19 -15.96
CA HIS A 98 -27.94 -13.94 -15.58
C HIS A 98 -26.52 -13.86 -16.17
N LEU A 99 -26.05 -12.65 -16.45
CA LEU A 99 -24.67 -12.35 -16.79
C LEU A 99 -24.13 -11.31 -15.81
N LEU A 100 -23.13 -11.70 -15.02
CA LEU A 100 -22.41 -10.78 -14.15
C LEU A 100 -21.24 -10.15 -14.92
N VAL A 101 -21.13 -8.83 -14.88
CA VAL A 101 -20.03 -8.05 -15.44
C VAL A 101 -19.41 -7.23 -14.32
N TRP A 102 -18.10 -7.36 -14.11
CA TRP A 102 -17.37 -6.55 -13.15
C TRP A 102 -17.16 -5.12 -13.69
N ALA A 103 -17.46 -4.11 -12.89
CA ALA A 103 -17.16 -2.72 -13.17
C ALA A 103 -15.89 -2.32 -12.43
N SER A 104 -14.74 -2.77 -12.93
CA SER A 104 -13.47 -2.70 -12.19
C SER A 104 -12.40 -1.80 -12.82
N GLY A 105 -12.67 -1.18 -13.96
CA GLY A 105 -11.64 -0.46 -14.72
C GLY A 105 -10.61 -1.36 -15.44
N LYS A 106 -10.69 -2.69 -15.29
CA LYS A 106 -9.65 -3.64 -15.77
C LYS A 106 -9.74 -3.91 -17.28
N ASP A 107 -10.86 -3.58 -17.93
CA ASP A 107 -11.12 -3.73 -19.37
C ASP A 107 -10.79 -5.11 -19.96
N ARG A 108 -11.27 -6.18 -19.32
CA ARG A 108 -10.99 -7.57 -19.72
C ARG A 108 -12.13 -8.17 -20.52
N THR A 109 -11.81 -8.60 -21.74
CA THR A 109 -12.67 -9.40 -22.61
C THR A 109 -11.95 -10.71 -22.97
N PHE A 110 -12.69 -11.83 -23.04
CA PHE A 110 -12.11 -13.14 -23.38
C PHE A 110 -12.59 -13.61 -24.74
N SER A 111 -11.67 -14.18 -25.52
CA SER A 111 -11.99 -14.94 -26.74
C SER A 111 -12.37 -16.40 -26.40
N GLN A 112 -13.04 -17.07 -27.32
CA GLN A 112 -13.57 -18.43 -27.13
C GLN A 112 -12.48 -19.43 -26.68
N PRO A 113 -12.78 -20.35 -25.74
CA PRO A 113 -11.81 -21.33 -25.24
C PRO A 113 -11.35 -22.31 -26.34
N VAL A 114 -10.07 -22.67 -26.35
CA VAL A 114 -9.49 -23.67 -27.27
C VAL A 114 -9.09 -24.91 -26.46
N SER A 115 -9.53 -26.10 -26.88
CA SER A 115 -9.18 -27.36 -26.21
C SER A 115 -7.67 -27.63 -26.30
N PRO A 116 -7.02 -28.20 -25.26
CA PRO A 116 -5.64 -28.64 -25.34
C PRO A 116 -5.35 -29.56 -26.53
N LEU A 117 -6.32 -30.39 -26.94
CA LEU A 117 -6.21 -31.30 -28.10
C LEU A 117 -6.08 -30.56 -29.44
N ASP A 118 -6.55 -29.32 -29.51
CA ASP A 118 -6.52 -28.53 -30.73
C ASP A 118 -5.20 -27.74 -30.89
N ILE A 119 -4.29 -27.85 -29.92
CA ILE A 119 -3.00 -27.17 -29.89
C ILE A 119 -1.89 -28.18 -30.22
N GLU A 120 -1.08 -27.88 -31.24
CA GLU A 120 0.05 -28.72 -31.65
C GLU A 120 1.07 -28.87 -30.51
N GLY A 121 1.68 -30.06 -30.40
CA GLY A 121 2.72 -30.37 -29.41
C GLY A 121 2.22 -30.93 -28.09
N LEU A 122 0.92 -31.23 -27.94
CA LEU A 122 0.39 -31.89 -26.76
C LEU A 122 0.91 -33.33 -26.67
N ILE A 123 1.66 -33.65 -25.61
CA ILE A 123 2.28 -34.98 -25.42
C ILE A 123 1.84 -35.70 -24.13
N LEU A 124 1.18 -35.00 -23.22
CA LEU A 124 0.55 -35.61 -22.05
C LEU A 124 -0.69 -34.80 -21.68
N TRP A 125 -1.81 -35.48 -21.47
CA TRP A 125 -2.98 -34.91 -20.84
C TRP A 125 -3.57 -35.92 -19.87
N LEU A 126 -3.43 -35.64 -18.57
CA LEU A 126 -4.03 -36.41 -17.49
C LEU A 126 -5.19 -35.61 -16.90
N SER A 127 -6.41 -36.13 -17.04
CA SER A 127 -7.63 -35.48 -16.56
C SER A 127 -8.37 -36.42 -15.61
N THR A 128 -8.96 -35.91 -14.54
CA THR A 128 -9.79 -36.77 -13.67
C THR A 128 -11.07 -37.24 -14.36
N ASP A 129 -11.49 -36.59 -15.45
CA ASP A 129 -12.63 -37.05 -16.27
C ASP A 129 -12.30 -38.28 -17.13
N SER A 130 -11.02 -38.64 -17.29
CA SER A 130 -10.60 -39.83 -18.06
C SER A 130 -10.50 -41.10 -17.21
N ILE A 131 -10.79 -41.01 -15.90
CA ILE A 131 -10.70 -42.14 -14.98
C ILE A 131 -11.90 -43.06 -15.16
N ASP A 132 -11.64 -44.27 -15.63
CA ASP A 132 -12.63 -45.35 -15.67
C ASP A 132 -12.70 -46.05 -14.31
N PHE A 133 -13.69 -45.68 -13.50
CA PHE A 133 -13.94 -46.28 -12.19
C PHE A 133 -14.36 -47.75 -12.26
N ALA A 134 -14.75 -48.27 -13.42
CA ALA A 134 -15.13 -49.67 -13.60
C ALA A 134 -13.93 -50.58 -13.92
N ASP A 135 -12.79 -50.01 -14.32
CA ASP A 135 -11.59 -50.78 -14.65
C ASP A 135 -10.69 -50.94 -13.42
N ALA A 136 -10.58 -52.19 -12.93
CA ALA A 136 -9.73 -52.53 -11.79
C ALA A 136 -8.22 -52.36 -12.05
N ALA A 137 -7.80 -52.20 -13.31
CA ALA A 137 -6.43 -51.83 -13.66
C ALA A 137 -6.18 -50.31 -13.56
N VAL A 138 -7.23 -49.50 -13.52
CA VAL A 138 -7.21 -48.03 -13.38
C VAL A 138 -7.49 -47.63 -11.94
N VAL A 139 -8.53 -48.19 -11.33
CA VAL A 139 -8.97 -47.88 -9.96
C VAL A 139 -9.02 -49.14 -9.10
N ARG A 140 -8.31 -49.10 -7.98
CA ARG A 140 -8.37 -50.12 -6.94
C ARG A 140 -9.24 -49.63 -5.79
N SER A 141 -10.27 -50.40 -5.41
CA SER A 141 -11.09 -50.08 -4.23
C SER A 141 -10.73 -50.97 -3.03
N GLU A 142 -10.48 -50.36 -1.88
CA GLU A 142 -10.21 -51.04 -0.60
C GLU A 142 -10.89 -50.27 0.54
N ASP A 143 -11.66 -50.98 1.38
CA ASP A 143 -12.40 -50.40 2.52
C ASP A 143 -13.25 -49.15 2.19
N GLY A 144 -13.83 -49.12 0.98
CA GLY A 144 -14.64 -48.00 0.51
C GLY A 144 -13.85 -46.79 0.00
N THR A 145 -12.51 -46.86 0.01
CA THR A 145 -11.61 -45.85 -0.58
C THR A 145 -11.18 -46.29 -1.98
N SER A 146 -11.18 -45.36 -2.93
CA SER A 146 -10.68 -45.59 -4.29
C SER A 146 -9.24 -45.07 -4.42
N TYR A 147 -8.36 -45.90 -4.96
CA TYR A 147 -6.95 -45.62 -5.19
C TYR A 147 -6.65 -45.67 -6.68
N LEU A 148 -5.85 -44.72 -7.17
CA LEU A 148 -5.48 -44.63 -8.58
C LEU A 148 -4.27 -45.51 -8.85
N GLN A 149 -4.45 -46.55 -9.67
CA GLN A 149 -3.37 -47.42 -10.14
C GLN A 149 -2.81 -46.94 -11.48
N ARG A 150 -3.68 -46.44 -12.36
CA ARG A 150 -3.30 -45.89 -13.66
C ARG A 150 -4.10 -44.63 -13.93
N TRP A 151 -3.42 -43.57 -14.35
CA TRP A 151 -4.04 -42.36 -14.89
C TRP A 151 -3.84 -42.35 -16.40
N ASN A 152 -4.92 -42.58 -17.13
CA ASN A 152 -4.86 -42.69 -18.58
C ASN A 152 -4.53 -41.34 -19.22
N ASP A 153 -3.52 -41.34 -20.10
CA ASP A 153 -3.20 -40.22 -20.96
C ASP A 153 -4.23 -40.12 -22.08
N ILE A 154 -4.92 -38.99 -22.14
CA ILE A 154 -5.90 -38.68 -23.21
C ILE A 154 -5.28 -37.85 -24.35
N SER A 155 -3.96 -37.64 -24.33
CA SER A 155 -3.21 -37.24 -25.52
C SER A 155 -3.11 -38.41 -26.52
N SER A 156 -2.54 -38.17 -27.70
CA SER A 156 -2.29 -39.22 -28.70
C SER A 156 -1.04 -40.06 -28.44
N PHE A 157 -0.35 -39.87 -27.30
CA PHE A 157 0.98 -40.45 -27.04
C PHE A 157 1.01 -41.61 -26.03
N GLU A 158 -0.13 -41.98 -25.44
CA GLU A 158 -0.26 -43.13 -24.51
C GLU A 158 0.71 -43.08 -23.31
N ASN A 159 1.01 -41.88 -22.78
CA ASN A 159 1.92 -41.67 -21.65
C ASN A 159 1.23 -41.85 -20.28
N ASP A 160 0.50 -42.96 -20.10
CA ASP A 160 -0.25 -43.27 -18.88
C ASP A 160 0.64 -43.19 -17.62
N ALA A 161 0.18 -42.49 -16.58
CA ALA A 161 0.84 -42.51 -15.28
C ALA A 161 0.45 -43.78 -14.51
N ILE A 162 1.40 -44.50 -13.91
CA ILE A 162 1.18 -45.82 -13.29
C ILE A 162 1.81 -45.89 -11.89
N GLN A 163 1.10 -46.51 -10.94
CA GLN A 163 1.62 -46.91 -9.62
C GLN A 163 1.19 -48.34 -9.28
N GLU A 164 2.12 -49.29 -9.41
CA GLU A 164 1.86 -50.70 -9.13
C GLU A 164 1.96 -51.05 -7.64
N ASP A 165 2.70 -50.25 -6.85
CA ASP A 165 2.81 -50.46 -5.41
C ASP A 165 1.55 -49.92 -4.71
N THR A 166 0.70 -50.85 -4.24
CA THR A 166 -0.58 -50.52 -3.59
C THR A 166 -0.43 -49.61 -2.37
N ALA A 167 0.72 -49.63 -1.68
CA ALA A 167 0.97 -48.76 -0.53
C ALA A 167 1.28 -47.31 -0.93
N LYS A 168 1.58 -47.07 -2.21
CA LYS A 168 1.96 -45.75 -2.76
C LYS A 168 0.92 -45.14 -3.68
N GLN A 169 -0.17 -45.85 -4.00
CA GLN A 169 -1.22 -45.33 -4.88
C GLN A 169 -1.90 -44.10 -4.26
N PRO A 170 -2.06 -42.98 -4.98
CA PRO A 170 -2.80 -41.82 -4.49
C PRO A 170 -4.31 -42.13 -4.43
N ARG A 171 -5.04 -41.37 -3.63
CA ARG A 171 -6.49 -41.57 -3.45
C ARG A 171 -7.26 -40.76 -4.47
N ILE A 172 -8.40 -41.29 -4.91
CA ILE A 172 -9.39 -40.55 -5.68
C ILE A 172 -10.46 -40.06 -4.70
N VAL A 173 -10.62 -38.75 -4.58
CA VAL A 173 -11.61 -38.11 -3.69
C VAL A 173 -12.60 -37.29 -4.51
N PHE A 174 -13.85 -37.20 -4.05
CA PHE A 174 -14.85 -36.32 -4.66
C PHE A 174 -14.83 -34.98 -3.95
N ASP A 175 -14.51 -33.91 -4.67
CA ASP A 175 -14.53 -32.55 -4.14
C ASP A 175 -15.93 -31.95 -4.28
N LYS A 176 -16.49 -31.51 -3.16
CA LYS A 176 -17.87 -30.99 -3.09
C LYS A 176 -18.00 -29.60 -3.70
N ASP A 177 -16.93 -28.80 -3.68
CA ASP A 177 -16.94 -27.44 -4.21
C ASP A 177 -16.83 -27.47 -5.74
N LEU A 178 -16.05 -28.42 -6.26
CA LEU A 178 -15.85 -28.62 -7.70
C LEU A 178 -16.89 -29.55 -8.34
N GLN A 179 -17.66 -30.27 -7.54
CA GLN A 179 -18.60 -31.32 -7.98
C GLN A 179 -17.95 -32.39 -8.89
N ARG A 180 -16.67 -32.70 -8.67
CA ARG A 180 -15.86 -33.61 -9.50
C ARG A 180 -14.84 -34.39 -8.68
N HIS A 181 -14.29 -35.45 -9.26
CA HIS A 181 -13.20 -36.22 -8.65
C HIS A 181 -11.85 -35.54 -8.84
N ILE A 182 -10.98 -35.63 -7.83
CA ILE A 182 -9.60 -35.15 -7.82
C ILE A 182 -8.66 -36.19 -7.19
N ILE A 183 -7.38 -36.13 -7.54
CA ILE A 183 -6.37 -37.08 -7.06
C ILE A 183 -5.65 -36.48 -5.86
N ALA A 184 -5.82 -37.08 -4.68
CA ALA A 184 -5.27 -36.62 -3.41
C ALA A 184 -3.99 -37.38 -3.02
N PHE A 185 -2.98 -36.61 -2.62
CA PHE A 185 -1.67 -37.06 -2.13
C PHE A 185 -1.49 -36.67 -0.66
N ASP A 186 -0.90 -37.56 0.13
CA ASP A 186 -0.81 -37.44 1.58
C ASP A 186 0.43 -36.70 2.10
N GLY A 187 1.40 -36.42 1.23
CA GLY A 187 2.69 -35.83 1.61
C GLY A 187 3.66 -36.79 2.30
N ILE A 188 3.37 -38.09 2.33
CA ILE A 188 4.14 -39.09 3.08
C ILE A 188 4.63 -40.22 2.17
N ALA A 189 3.72 -40.91 1.48
CA ALA A 189 4.03 -42.13 0.73
C ALA A 189 3.37 -42.19 -0.65
N GLN A 190 2.32 -41.40 -0.88
CA GLN A 190 1.55 -41.46 -2.12
C GLN A 190 2.30 -40.81 -3.27
N VAL A 191 2.55 -41.57 -4.33
CA VAL A 191 3.23 -41.13 -5.56
C VAL A 191 2.70 -41.89 -6.76
N ILE A 192 2.76 -41.30 -7.96
CA ILE A 192 2.43 -42.01 -9.21
C ILE A 192 3.48 -41.71 -10.28
N GLY A 193 4.02 -42.77 -10.90
CA GLY A 193 5.08 -42.65 -11.88
C GLY A 193 4.52 -42.19 -13.22
N VAL A 194 5.18 -41.22 -13.85
CA VAL A 194 4.86 -40.81 -15.22
C VAL A 194 5.95 -41.37 -16.14
N PRO A 195 5.64 -41.94 -17.32
CA PRO A 195 6.65 -42.47 -18.24
C PRO A 195 7.72 -41.43 -18.56
N ASP A 196 8.98 -41.87 -18.72
CA ASP A 196 10.12 -41.01 -19.05
C ASP A 196 10.05 -40.57 -20.54
N PHE A 197 9.02 -39.81 -20.91
CA PHE A 197 8.88 -39.20 -22.23
C PHE A 197 9.83 -38.00 -22.41
N THR A 198 10.36 -37.45 -21.31
CA THR A 198 11.31 -36.34 -21.37
C THR A 198 12.62 -36.75 -22.04
N ARG A 199 13.04 -38.02 -21.89
CA ARG A 199 14.25 -38.57 -22.51
C ARG A 199 14.24 -38.61 -24.04
N ASN A 200 13.06 -38.67 -24.66
CA ASN A 200 12.94 -38.73 -26.12
C ASN A 200 12.53 -37.38 -26.75
N HIS A 201 11.93 -36.47 -25.98
CA HIS A 201 11.33 -35.23 -26.51
C HIS A 201 11.98 -33.93 -26.01
N LEU A 202 12.69 -33.92 -24.88
CA LEU A 202 13.08 -32.68 -24.19
C LEU A 202 14.60 -32.43 -24.08
N ASP A 203 15.44 -33.17 -24.82
CA ASP A 203 16.89 -32.95 -24.83
C ASP A 203 17.24 -31.59 -25.49
N GLY A 204 17.25 -30.51 -24.69
CA GLY A 204 17.51 -29.14 -25.14
C GLY A 204 16.34 -28.43 -25.84
N GLN A 205 15.11 -28.94 -25.71
CA GLN A 205 13.92 -28.34 -26.34
C GLN A 205 13.08 -27.50 -25.37
N SER A 206 12.28 -26.59 -25.93
CA SER A 206 11.32 -25.77 -25.19
C SER A 206 10.10 -26.60 -24.80
N PHE A 207 9.36 -26.23 -23.75
CA PHE A 207 8.13 -26.94 -23.36
C PHE A 207 7.18 -26.01 -22.59
N THR A 208 5.92 -26.42 -22.45
CA THR A 208 4.95 -25.77 -21.56
C THR A 208 4.15 -26.81 -20.78
N ALA A 209 4.08 -26.68 -19.46
CA ALA A 209 3.30 -27.52 -18.57
C ALA A 209 2.23 -26.69 -17.85
N LEU A 210 1.00 -27.19 -17.79
CA LEU A 210 -0.11 -26.59 -17.04
C LEU A 210 -0.70 -27.60 -16.06
N MET A 211 -1.13 -27.12 -14.90
CA MET A 211 -1.62 -27.98 -13.84
C MET A 211 -2.66 -27.30 -12.96
N VAL A 212 -3.75 -28.00 -12.66
CA VAL A 212 -4.78 -27.53 -11.73
C VAL A 212 -4.62 -28.24 -10.39
N THR A 213 -4.30 -27.48 -9.34
CA THR A 213 -4.05 -28.01 -7.99
C THR A 213 -4.89 -27.33 -6.92
N LYS A 214 -5.19 -28.06 -5.84
CA LYS A 214 -5.70 -27.54 -4.57
C LYS A 214 -4.70 -28.02 -3.51
N SER A 215 -3.81 -27.15 -3.05
CA SER A 215 -2.70 -27.56 -2.18
C SER A 215 -2.90 -27.04 -0.77
N ASP A 216 -2.48 -27.79 0.24
CA ASP A 216 -2.50 -27.34 1.64
C ASP A 216 -1.22 -26.62 2.07
N VAL A 217 -0.28 -26.41 1.14
CA VAL A 217 0.97 -25.67 1.34
C VAL A 217 1.04 -24.44 0.46
N SER A 218 1.67 -23.38 0.99
CA SER A 218 1.81 -22.09 0.32
C SER A 218 2.83 -22.09 -0.81
N ASN A 219 3.77 -23.05 -0.81
CA ASN A 219 4.90 -23.12 -1.73
C ASN A 219 4.84 -24.42 -2.54
N PHE A 220 4.69 -24.30 -3.86
CA PHE A 220 4.71 -25.40 -4.82
C PHE A 220 5.85 -25.19 -5.82
N GLY A 221 6.56 -26.25 -6.20
CA GLY A 221 7.71 -26.16 -7.09
C GLY A 221 7.77 -27.29 -8.11
N ILE A 222 8.19 -26.95 -9.33
CA ILE A 222 8.57 -27.90 -10.38
C ILE A 222 10.09 -27.81 -10.52
N ARG A 223 10.79 -28.93 -10.37
CA ARG A 223 12.24 -29.02 -10.63
C ARG A 223 12.52 -29.69 -11.97
N ALA A 224 13.54 -29.19 -12.67
CA ALA A 224 14.17 -29.83 -13.81
C ALA A 224 15.63 -30.17 -13.46
N HIS A 225 15.98 -31.46 -13.46
CA HIS A 225 17.36 -31.92 -13.25
C HIS A 225 18.09 -32.18 -14.57
N GLY A 226 19.37 -31.82 -14.66
CA GLY A 226 20.29 -32.33 -15.70
C GLY A 226 21.25 -33.38 -15.11
N VAL A 227 21.76 -34.30 -15.93
CA VAL A 227 22.68 -35.36 -15.48
C VAL A 227 24.02 -35.23 -16.25
N ASP A 228 25.13 -35.28 -15.50
CA ASP A 228 26.51 -35.57 -15.95
C ASP A 228 27.27 -34.54 -16.81
N GLY A 229 27.24 -33.24 -16.47
CA GLY A 229 28.21 -32.27 -17.04
C GLY A 229 28.26 -32.21 -18.58
N ARG A 230 27.22 -32.76 -19.21
CA ARG A 230 26.86 -32.75 -20.62
C ARG A 230 25.36 -32.43 -20.63
N ALA A 231 24.88 -31.73 -21.65
CA ALA A 231 23.45 -31.48 -21.83
C ALA A 231 22.69 -32.80 -21.62
N GLY A 232 21.89 -32.84 -20.56
CA GLY A 232 21.25 -34.05 -20.06
C GLY A 232 19.81 -33.71 -19.71
N VAL A 233 18.93 -34.56 -20.22
CA VAL A 233 17.46 -34.54 -20.20
C VAL A 233 16.82 -33.99 -18.91
N PRO A 234 15.91 -33.00 -18.98
CA PRO A 234 15.15 -32.52 -17.83
C PRO A 234 14.18 -33.60 -17.29
N ARG A 235 14.19 -33.83 -15.98
CA ARG A 235 13.20 -34.65 -15.26
C ARG A 235 12.31 -33.79 -14.38
N PHE A 236 11.00 -34.04 -14.40
CA PHE A 236 10.00 -33.32 -13.59
C PHE A 236 9.74 -34.00 -12.25
N TYR A 237 9.79 -33.20 -11.19
CA TYR A 237 9.40 -33.58 -9.84
C TYR A 237 8.40 -32.58 -9.25
N PHE A 238 7.53 -33.07 -8.37
CA PHE A 238 6.50 -32.30 -7.68
C PHE A 238 6.63 -32.56 -6.17
N GLU A 239 7.01 -31.56 -5.39
CA GLU A 239 7.36 -31.74 -3.96
C GLU A 239 7.04 -30.53 -3.08
N ARG A 240 7.13 -30.73 -1.75
CA ARG A 240 6.98 -29.71 -0.71
C ARG A 240 8.35 -29.24 -0.21
N GLU A 241 8.57 -27.92 -0.26
CA GLU A 241 9.61 -27.02 0.33
C GLU A 241 10.94 -27.59 0.91
N HIS A 242 12.03 -26.82 0.75
CA HIS A 242 13.35 -27.01 1.36
C HIS A 242 13.67 -25.91 2.38
N SER A 243 14.15 -26.26 3.58
CA SER A 243 14.72 -25.30 4.54
C SER A 243 16.19 -25.01 4.21
N SER A 244 16.52 -23.74 3.96
CA SER A 244 17.86 -23.12 4.06
C SER A 244 19.07 -23.95 3.58
N TYR A 245 19.54 -23.74 2.35
CA TYR A 245 20.95 -23.65 1.93
C TYR A 245 20.99 -23.55 0.38
N ASP A 246 21.51 -22.44 -0.13
CA ASP A 246 21.67 -22.12 -1.56
C ASP A 246 22.40 -23.23 -2.32
N THR A 247 21.79 -23.72 -3.41
CA THR A 247 22.46 -24.28 -4.63
C THR A 247 21.46 -24.76 -5.69
N PHE A 248 20.16 -24.91 -5.37
CA PHE A 248 19.14 -25.35 -6.34
C PHE A 248 18.11 -24.24 -6.61
N ARG A 249 17.92 -23.85 -7.88
CA ARG A 249 16.93 -22.83 -8.27
C ARG A 249 15.59 -23.47 -8.66
N THR A 250 14.57 -23.23 -7.86
CA THR A 250 13.16 -23.60 -8.09
C THR A 250 12.35 -22.38 -8.52
N ILE A 251 11.36 -22.54 -9.40
CA ILE A 251 10.27 -21.55 -9.50
C ILE A 251 9.32 -21.82 -8.33
N GLU A 252 9.28 -20.90 -7.37
CA GLU A 252 8.27 -20.90 -6.33
C GLU A 252 6.95 -20.37 -6.90
N LEU A 253 5.96 -21.24 -7.01
CA LEU A 253 4.58 -20.85 -7.31
C LEU A 253 3.85 -20.71 -5.97
N ARG A 254 3.59 -19.47 -5.57
CA ARG A 254 2.89 -19.16 -4.31
C ARG A 254 1.40 -19.15 -4.53
N GLN A 255 0.66 -19.84 -3.66
CA GLN A 255 -0.79 -19.83 -3.63
C GLN A 255 -1.30 -19.83 -2.19
N ASN A 256 -2.54 -19.41 -1.99
CA ASN A 256 -3.20 -19.57 -0.70
C ASN A 256 -3.54 -21.06 -0.47
N PRO A 257 -3.13 -21.65 0.66
CA PRO A 257 -3.48 -23.02 0.99
C PRO A 257 -5.00 -23.26 0.96
N GLY A 258 -5.43 -24.37 0.37
CA GLY A 258 -6.83 -24.79 0.28
C GLY A 258 -7.62 -24.18 -0.88
N LEU A 259 -7.04 -23.23 -1.63
CA LEU A 259 -7.66 -22.69 -2.85
C LEU A 259 -7.21 -23.46 -4.10
N LEU A 260 -8.09 -23.50 -5.10
CA LEU A 260 -7.76 -24.02 -6.41
C LEU A 260 -6.88 -23.02 -7.17
N ALA A 261 -5.84 -23.50 -7.83
CA ALA A 261 -5.03 -22.68 -8.72
C ALA A 261 -4.59 -23.43 -9.98
N LEU A 262 -4.47 -22.67 -11.06
CA LEU A 262 -3.87 -23.07 -12.32
C LEU A 262 -2.41 -22.62 -12.37
N HIS A 263 -1.49 -23.57 -12.35
CA HIS A 263 -0.06 -23.35 -12.46
C HIS A 263 0.37 -23.54 -13.91
N THR A 264 1.08 -22.57 -14.49
CA THR A 264 1.67 -22.68 -15.83
C THR A 264 3.18 -22.50 -15.72
N ILE A 265 3.96 -23.35 -16.38
CA ILE A 265 5.40 -23.19 -16.53
C ILE A 265 5.78 -23.37 -18.00
N SER A 266 6.64 -22.48 -18.50
CA SER A 266 7.25 -22.60 -19.82
C SER A 266 8.77 -22.55 -19.74
N HIS A 267 9.44 -23.39 -20.52
CA HIS A 267 10.90 -23.37 -20.72
C HIS A 267 11.22 -22.96 -22.15
N ASP A 268 12.20 -22.07 -22.33
CA ASP A 268 12.58 -21.51 -23.64
C ASP A 268 13.54 -22.39 -24.46
N GLY A 269 14.05 -23.48 -23.90
CA GLY A 269 15.04 -24.35 -24.55
C GLY A 269 16.49 -23.86 -24.42
N LEU A 270 16.73 -22.68 -23.83
CA LEU A 270 18.05 -22.04 -23.76
C LEU A 270 18.59 -21.88 -22.33
N GLN A 271 17.72 -21.86 -21.29
CA GLN A 271 17.97 -22.08 -19.85
C GLN A 271 16.95 -21.36 -18.94
N THR A 272 15.93 -20.71 -19.49
CA THR A 272 14.97 -19.89 -18.72
C THR A 272 13.66 -20.63 -18.53
N PHE A 273 13.20 -20.67 -17.28
CA PHE A 273 11.85 -21.07 -16.93
C PHE A 273 11.04 -19.83 -16.55
N SER A 274 9.79 -19.78 -17.00
CA SER A 274 8.82 -18.74 -16.64
C SER A 274 7.60 -19.38 -16.01
N GLY A 275 7.13 -18.84 -14.89
CA GLY A 275 5.99 -19.36 -14.12
C GLY A 275 4.82 -18.38 -14.09
N TRP A 276 3.60 -18.93 -14.08
CA TRP A 276 2.36 -18.21 -13.81
C TRP A 276 1.49 -19.00 -12.83
N VAL A 277 0.75 -18.29 -11.99
CA VAL A 277 -0.34 -18.83 -11.15
C VAL A 277 -1.60 -18.06 -11.51
N ASN A 278 -2.64 -18.79 -11.90
CA ASN A 278 -3.91 -18.27 -12.41
C ASN A 278 -3.78 -17.32 -13.62
N GLY A 279 -2.65 -17.35 -14.33
CA GLY A 279 -2.33 -16.45 -15.43
C GLY A 279 -1.48 -15.24 -15.03
N THR A 280 -1.29 -15.02 -13.72
CA THR A 280 -0.42 -13.97 -13.16
C THR A 280 1.02 -14.45 -13.15
N PRO A 281 1.99 -13.71 -13.73
CA PRO A 281 3.39 -14.09 -13.71
C PRO A 281 3.92 -14.14 -12.27
N THR A 282 4.56 -15.24 -11.88
CA THR A 282 5.13 -15.43 -10.53
C THR A 282 6.65 -15.31 -10.50
N GLY A 283 7.29 -15.28 -11.68
CA GLY A 283 8.74 -15.04 -11.82
C GLY A 283 9.36 -15.81 -12.99
N SER A 284 10.64 -15.56 -13.24
CA SER A 284 11.48 -16.35 -14.14
C SER A 284 12.77 -16.76 -13.44
N ALA A 285 13.28 -17.95 -13.77
CA ALA A 285 14.52 -18.49 -13.21
C ALA A 285 15.45 -18.96 -14.34
N GLN A 286 16.73 -18.56 -14.27
CA GLN A 286 17.79 -19.11 -15.12
C GLN A 286 18.59 -20.17 -14.36
N ILE A 287 18.86 -21.32 -15.00
CA ILE A 287 19.64 -22.42 -14.42
C ILE A 287 21.11 -22.31 -14.85
N THR A 288 22.04 -22.13 -13.90
CA THR A 288 23.49 -21.98 -14.19
C THR A 288 24.35 -23.16 -13.71
N VAL A 289 23.81 -24.13 -12.95
CA VAL A 289 24.58 -25.28 -12.42
C VAL A 289 23.75 -26.58 -12.46
N VAL A 290 24.37 -27.67 -12.91
CA VAL A 290 23.79 -29.01 -13.05
C VAL A 290 24.35 -29.92 -11.95
N ASP A 291 23.49 -30.52 -11.12
CA ASP A 291 23.89 -31.54 -10.14
C ASP A 291 23.23 -32.90 -10.43
N THR A 292 23.98 -33.97 -10.23
CA THR A 292 23.69 -35.35 -10.66
C THR A 292 22.92 -36.15 -9.62
N PHE A 293 21.62 -36.33 -9.81
CA PHE A 293 20.82 -37.31 -9.06
C PHE A 293 20.05 -38.26 -10.00
N GLY A 294 20.31 -39.56 -9.89
CA GLY A 294 19.81 -40.62 -10.78
C GLY A 294 18.41 -41.15 -10.46
N GLY A 295 17.39 -40.30 -10.24
CA GLY A 295 16.02 -40.71 -9.92
C GLY A 295 15.05 -40.73 -11.12
N GLN A 296 14.11 -41.69 -11.19
CA GLN A 296 13.00 -41.68 -12.17
C GLN A 296 12.02 -40.54 -11.85
N GLY A 297 11.48 -39.83 -12.85
CA GLY A 297 10.49 -38.77 -12.66
C GLY A 297 9.12 -39.29 -12.23
N GLY A 298 8.32 -38.48 -11.54
CA GLY A 298 6.96 -38.84 -11.15
C GLY A 298 6.27 -37.81 -10.23
N LEU A 299 4.95 -37.96 -10.12
CA LEU A 299 4.07 -37.11 -9.30
C LEU A 299 4.19 -37.51 -7.83
N GLY A 300 4.52 -36.54 -6.96
CA GLY A 300 4.74 -36.74 -5.53
C GLY A 300 6.12 -37.34 -5.17
N ILE A 301 7.01 -37.56 -6.14
CA ILE A 301 8.35 -38.11 -5.87
C ILE A 301 9.29 -37.00 -5.38
N PRO A 302 9.90 -37.13 -4.19
CA PRO A 302 10.90 -36.19 -3.69
C PRO A 302 12.18 -36.25 -4.52
N SER A 303 12.77 -35.10 -4.85
CA SER A 303 13.96 -35.03 -5.70
C SER A 303 15.28 -35.19 -4.93
N ALA A 304 15.28 -35.11 -3.60
CA ALA A 304 16.45 -35.24 -2.72
C ALA A 304 16.14 -35.93 -1.37
N SER A 305 17.18 -36.28 -0.60
CA SER A 305 17.04 -36.93 0.71
C SER A 305 16.40 -36.07 1.81
N GLN A 306 16.13 -34.78 1.54
CA GLN A 306 15.56 -33.82 2.49
C GLN A 306 14.21 -33.23 2.04
N SER A 307 13.68 -33.62 0.86
CA SER A 307 12.36 -33.19 0.36
C SER A 307 11.26 -34.16 0.79
N THR A 308 10.05 -33.65 1.03
CA THR A 308 8.86 -34.48 1.33
C THR A 308 7.94 -34.58 0.11
N PRO A 309 7.25 -35.72 -0.09
CA PRO A 309 6.26 -35.89 -1.15
C PRO A 309 5.21 -34.78 -1.18
N HIS A 310 4.59 -34.57 -2.35
CA HIS A 310 3.48 -33.62 -2.50
C HIS A 310 2.32 -33.96 -1.55
N ARG A 311 1.79 -32.93 -0.88
CA ARG A 311 0.56 -32.98 -0.08
C ARG A 311 -0.45 -32.04 -0.71
N GLY A 312 -1.66 -32.52 -0.96
CA GLY A 312 -2.68 -31.78 -1.68
C GLY A 312 -3.33 -32.60 -2.80
N GLU A 313 -4.18 -31.93 -3.58
CA GLU A 313 -4.93 -32.54 -4.66
C GLU A 313 -4.59 -31.98 -6.03
N ILE A 314 -4.62 -32.87 -7.04
CA ILE A 314 -4.38 -32.56 -8.45
C ILE A 314 -5.63 -32.94 -9.26
N ALA A 315 -6.13 -32.00 -10.06
CA ALA A 315 -7.32 -32.20 -10.88
C ALA A 315 -7.00 -32.44 -12.37
N GLU A 316 -5.96 -31.79 -12.89
CA GLU A 316 -5.61 -31.84 -14.31
C GLU A 316 -4.13 -31.53 -14.53
N ILE A 317 -3.51 -32.22 -15.48
CA ILE A 317 -2.13 -32.00 -15.95
C ILE A 317 -2.13 -31.99 -17.48
N VAL A 318 -1.57 -30.94 -18.08
CA VAL A 318 -1.43 -30.79 -19.52
C VAL A 318 0.03 -30.46 -19.83
N PHE A 319 0.62 -31.14 -20.81
CA PHE A 319 2.03 -30.96 -21.17
C PHE A 319 2.22 -30.86 -22.68
N PHE A 320 2.92 -29.80 -23.10
CA PHE A 320 3.33 -29.56 -24.47
C PHE A 320 4.84 -29.71 -24.63
N ASP A 321 5.31 -30.37 -25.68
CA ASP A 321 6.73 -30.56 -26.01
C ASP A 321 7.38 -29.35 -26.70
N ARG A 322 6.71 -28.20 -26.61
CA ARG A 322 7.18 -26.90 -27.09
C ARG A 322 6.70 -25.79 -26.17
N GLN A 323 7.37 -24.64 -26.22
CA GLN A 323 6.84 -23.43 -25.62
C GLN A 323 5.60 -22.95 -26.39
N LEU A 324 4.47 -22.79 -25.68
CA LEU A 324 3.28 -22.16 -26.23
C LEU A 324 3.51 -20.65 -26.41
N SER A 325 2.97 -20.08 -27.50
CA SER A 325 2.87 -18.63 -27.64
C SER A 325 1.99 -18.03 -26.54
N ALA A 326 2.09 -16.72 -26.30
CA ALA A 326 1.26 -16.05 -25.29
C ALA A 326 -0.25 -16.25 -25.56
N THR A 327 -0.66 -16.24 -26.83
CA THR A 327 -2.03 -16.46 -27.27
C THR A 327 -2.49 -17.90 -27.02
N GLU A 328 -1.70 -18.90 -27.44
CA GLU A 328 -2.03 -20.30 -27.22
C GLU A 328 -2.07 -20.65 -25.73
N ARG A 329 -1.08 -20.17 -24.96
CA ARG A 329 -1.04 -20.34 -23.50
C ARG A 329 -2.30 -19.75 -22.87
N SER A 330 -2.63 -18.50 -23.19
CA SER A 330 -3.82 -17.83 -22.66
C SER A 330 -5.11 -18.58 -23.03
N ALA A 331 -5.21 -19.13 -24.24
CA ALA A 331 -6.36 -19.90 -24.68
C ALA A 331 -6.52 -21.22 -23.89
N VAL A 332 -5.42 -21.97 -23.69
CA VAL A 332 -5.42 -23.22 -22.90
C VAL A 332 -5.66 -22.94 -21.42
N GLU A 333 -5.06 -21.88 -20.88
CA GLU A 333 -5.33 -21.47 -19.50
C GLU A 333 -6.80 -21.10 -19.30
N THR A 334 -7.39 -20.38 -20.26
CA THR A 334 -8.81 -20.01 -20.23
C THR A 334 -9.71 -21.24 -20.34
N TYR A 335 -9.35 -22.21 -21.18
CA TYR A 335 -10.04 -23.49 -21.24
C TYR A 335 -10.07 -24.20 -19.88
N LEU A 336 -8.91 -24.33 -19.22
CA LEU A 336 -8.83 -24.97 -17.90
C LEU A 336 -9.57 -24.16 -16.83
N ARG A 337 -9.38 -22.83 -16.79
CA ARG A 337 -10.08 -21.91 -15.88
C ARG A 337 -11.61 -22.02 -15.97
N ASN A 338 -12.16 -22.11 -17.17
CA ASN A 338 -13.61 -22.27 -17.38
C ASN A 338 -14.15 -23.62 -16.88
N ARG A 339 -13.31 -24.66 -16.85
CA ARG A 339 -13.68 -26.01 -16.41
C ARG A 339 -13.74 -26.15 -14.89
N TYR A 340 -13.12 -25.24 -14.14
CA TYR A 340 -12.90 -25.38 -12.70
C TYR A 340 -13.30 -24.11 -11.91
N PRO A 341 -14.49 -24.04 -11.28
CA PRO A 341 -14.81 -22.97 -10.32
C PRO A 341 -13.83 -22.98 -9.13
N PRO A 342 -13.40 -21.84 -8.55
CA PRO A 342 -13.79 -20.45 -8.85
C PRO A 342 -13.02 -19.78 -10.01
N LEU A 343 -12.17 -20.50 -10.75
CA LEU A 343 -11.28 -19.94 -11.77
C LEU A 343 -11.98 -19.37 -13.02
N ARG A 344 -13.32 -19.28 -13.06
CA ARG A 344 -14.08 -18.79 -14.22
C ARG A 344 -13.71 -17.33 -14.50
N ALA A 345 -13.14 -17.07 -15.68
CA ALA A 345 -12.82 -15.73 -16.15
C ALA A 345 -14.13 -14.97 -16.48
N ARG A 346 -14.26 -13.71 -16.02
CA ARG A 346 -15.50 -12.91 -16.17
C ARG A 346 -15.24 -11.56 -16.84
N TYR A 347 -16.24 -10.99 -17.50
CA TYR A 347 -16.06 -9.71 -18.20
C TYR A 347 -15.81 -8.57 -17.21
N HIS A 348 -14.82 -7.71 -17.51
CA HIS A 348 -14.55 -6.48 -16.78
C HIS A 348 -14.72 -5.27 -17.69
N THR A 349 -15.45 -4.25 -17.24
CA THR A 349 -15.52 -2.97 -17.95
C THR A 349 -14.23 -2.15 -17.75
N ASN A 350 -14.07 -1.10 -18.55
CA ASN A 350 -12.98 -0.11 -18.44
C ASN A 350 -13.31 1.03 -17.45
N TYR A 351 -14.30 0.87 -16.58
CA TYR A 351 -14.69 1.84 -15.56
C TYR A 351 -15.17 1.15 -14.28
N SER A 352 -15.37 1.92 -13.21
CA SER A 352 -16.00 1.50 -11.95
C SER A 352 -17.21 2.38 -11.64
N ILE A 353 -18.00 2.01 -10.62
CA ILE A 353 -19.24 2.72 -10.29
C ILE A 353 -19.08 3.41 -8.94
N SER A 354 -19.43 4.68 -8.87
CA SER A 354 -19.41 5.48 -7.66
C SER A 354 -20.58 5.11 -6.76
N SER A 355 -20.25 4.72 -5.54
CA SER A 355 -21.23 4.49 -4.46
C SER A 355 -22.05 5.74 -4.11
N SER A 356 -21.58 6.95 -4.43
CA SER A 356 -22.36 8.19 -4.24
C SER A 356 -23.48 8.35 -5.26
N GLY A 357 -23.48 7.52 -6.32
CA GLY A 357 -24.47 7.46 -7.37
C GLY A 357 -23.97 8.04 -8.68
N GLU A 358 -24.02 7.20 -9.72
CA GLU A 358 -23.90 7.55 -11.13
C GLU A 358 -24.84 6.66 -11.97
N GLU A 359 -25.15 7.08 -13.20
CA GLU A 359 -26.04 6.31 -14.06
C GLU A 359 -25.43 4.96 -14.45
N VAL A 360 -26.25 3.94 -14.72
CA VAL A 360 -25.83 2.72 -15.42
C VAL A 360 -26.80 2.49 -16.55
N ILE A 361 -26.31 2.45 -17.79
CA ILE A 361 -27.14 2.37 -18.99
C ILE A 361 -26.77 1.17 -19.85
N LEU A 362 -27.80 0.51 -20.38
CA LEU A 362 -27.70 -0.57 -21.35
C LEU A 362 -28.25 -0.08 -22.70
N THR A 363 -27.48 -0.24 -23.78
CA THR A 363 -27.79 0.34 -25.10
C THR A 363 -27.63 -0.72 -26.20
N LEU A 364 -28.56 -0.77 -27.16
CA LEU A 364 -28.45 -1.61 -28.35
C LEU A 364 -27.35 -1.11 -29.30
N PRO A 365 -26.80 -1.97 -30.19
CA PRO A 365 -25.80 -1.56 -31.18
C PRO A 365 -26.25 -0.42 -32.12
N ASP A 366 -27.56 -0.23 -32.29
CA ASP A 366 -28.14 0.85 -33.09
C ASP A 366 -28.27 2.20 -32.34
N GLY A 367 -27.85 2.24 -31.07
CA GLY A 367 -27.87 3.41 -30.21
C GLY A 367 -29.16 3.59 -29.40
N HIS A 368 -30.15 2.69 -29.51
CA HIS A 368 -31.36 2.76 -28.69
C HIS A 368 -31.09 2.29 -27.26
N ARG A 369 -31.49 3.09 -26.26
CA ARG A 369 -31.38 2.73 -24.84
C ARG A 369 -32.42 1.69 -24.46
N VAL A 370 -31.95 0.61 -23.85
CA VAL A 370 -32.70 -0.59 -23.46
C VAL A 370 -33.24 -0.46 -22.05
N ASP A 371 -32.37 -0.07 -21.12
CA ASP A 371 -32.67 0.02 -19.69
C ASP A 371 -31.68 0.96 -19.00
N GLU A 372 -32.05 1.47 -17.83
CA GLU A 372 -31.21 2.35 -17.03
C GLU A 372 -31.48 2.26 -15.53
N LEU A 373 -30.40 2.37 -14.76
CA LEU A 373 -30.39 2.80 -13.37
C LEU A 373 -29.98 4.29 -13.36
N PRO A 374 -30.84 5.22 -12.89
CA PRO A 374 -30.44 6.62 -12.74
C PRO A 374 -29.38 6.78 -11.64
N PRO A 375 -28.68 7.93 -11.56
CA PRO A 375 -27.71 8.20 -10.50
C PRO A 375 -28.32 8.00 -9.11
N THR A 376 -27.94 6.89 -8.47
CA THR A 376 -28.55 6.43 -7.22
C THR A 376 -27.45 6.05 -6.23
N PRO A 377 -27.42 6.62 -5.02
CA PRO A 377 -26.45 6.20 -4.01
C PRO A 377 -26.64 4.73 -3.64
N ILE A 378 -25.56 3.94 -3.68
CA ILE A 378 -25.57 2.52 -3.34
C ILE A 378 -24.56 2.32 -2.20
N PRO A 379 -25.01 2.04 -0.97
CA PRO A 379 -24.10 1.81 0.15
C PRO A 379 -23.23 0.55 -0.04
N THR A 380 -22.16 0.45 0.74
CA THR A 380 -21.27 -0.71 0.73
C THR A 380 -21.98 -2.01 1.05
N ASP A 381 -21.68 -3.06 0.27
CA ASP A 381 -22.25 -4.41 0.36
C ASP A 381 -23.79 -4.43 0.30
N ILE A 382 -24.39 -3.31 -0.15
CA ILE A 382 -25.80 -3.21 -0.51
C ILE A 382 -25.86 -3.15 -2.03
N SER A 383 -26.80 -3.87 -2.63
CA SER A 383 -27.09 -3.75 -4.05
C SER A 383 -28.43 -3.06 -4.28
N ILE A 384 -28.62 -2.54 -5.49
CA ILE A 384 -29.92 -2.06 -5.97
C ILE A 384 -30.33 -2.87 -7.19
N GLY A 385 -31.58 -3.31 -7.22
CA GLY A 385 -32.07 -4.20 -8.26
C GLY A 385 -33.58 -4.24 -8.36
N ARG A 386 -34.09 -5.26 -9.04
CA ARG A 386 -35.53 -5.53 -9.19
C ARG A 386 -35.83 -6.95 -8.71
N SER A 387 -36.92 -7.12 -7.97
CA SER A 387 -37.37 -8.44 -7.50
C SER A 387 -38.71 -8.83 -8.14
N ASP A 388 -39.17 -10.06 -7.90
CA ASP A 388 -40.50 -10.50 -8.35
C ASP A 388 -41.64 -9.68 -7.72
N LEU A 389 -41.43 -9.13 -6.53
CA LEU A 389 -42.39 -8.24 -5.86
C LEU A 389 -42.38 -6.82 -6.45
N HIS A 390 -41.23 -6.40 -6.96
CA HIS A 390 -40.99 -5.06 -7.52
C HIS A 390 -40.34 -5.13 -8.91
N PRO A 391 -40.99 -5.76 -9.92
CA PRO A 391 -40.34 -6.08 -11.20
C PRO A 391 -40.03 -4.86 -12.07
N SER A 392 -40.64 -3.71 -11.77
CA SER A 392 -40.47 -2.44 -12.48
C SER A 392 -39.97 -1.29 -11.60
N GLN A 393 -39.63 -1.56 -10.34
CA GLN A 393 -39.19 -0.57 -9.37
C GLN A 393 -37.82 -0.97 -8.83
N TRP A 394 -36.89 -0.01 -8.79
CA TRP A 394 -35.60 -0.18 -8.13
C TRP A 394 -35.80 -0.26 -6.62
N VAL A 395 -35.29 -1.32 -6.01
CA VAL A 395 -35.29 -1.58 -4.57
C VAL A 395 -33.89 -2.00 -4.12
N TYR A 396 -33.54 -1.70 -2.88
CA TYR A 396 -32.26 -2.09 -2.30
C TYR A 396 -32.35 -3.48 -1.71
N PHE A 397 -31.24 -4.22 -1.76
CA PHE A 397 -31.07 -5.50 -1.09
C PHE A 397 -29.91 -5.40 -0.10
N GLU A 398 -30.20 -5.65 1.17
CA GLU A 398 -29.18 -5.79 2.22
C GLU A 398 -28.41 -7.11 2.11
N GLN A 399 -29.00 -8.10 1.44
CA GLN A 399 -28.36 -9.36 1.09
C GLN A 399 -28.39 -9.50 -0.44
N PRO A 400 -27.34 -9.05 -1.13
CA PRO A 400 -27.23 -9.10 -2.59
C PRO A 400 -27.24 -10.53 -3.14
N THR A 401 -27.64 -10.70 -4.40
CA THR A 401 -27.85 -12.03 -5.02
C THR A 401 -27.11 -12.23 -6.35
N PRO A 402 -25.80 -11.95 -6.45
CA PRO A 402 -25.10 -12.00 -7.73
C PRO A 402 -25.12 -13.41 -8.35
N GLY A 403 -25.59 -13.49 -9.59
CA GLY A 403 -25.76 -14.70 -10.37
C GLY A 403 -27.01 -15.51 -10.03
N LEU A 404 -27.86 -15.04 -9.10
CA LEU A 404 -29.02 -15.75 -8.56
C LEU A 404 -30.29 -14.87 -8.64
N PRO A 405 -31.50 -15.47 -8.55
CA PRO A 405 -32.72 -14.67 -8.48
C PRO A 405 -32.80 -13.80 -7.21
N ASN A 406 -33.24 -12.55 -7.39
CA ASN A 406 -33.39 -11.54 -6.33
C ASN A 406 -34.57 -11.83 -5.38
N THR A 407 -34.40 -12.79 -4.48
CA THR A 407 -35.46 -13.26 -3.55
C THR A 407 -35.28 -12.81 -2.09
N THR A 408 -34.26 -12.03 -1.79
CA THR A 408 -33.96 -11.54 -0.43
C THR A 408 -34.85 -10.34 -0.06
N ALA A 409 -34.74 -9.87 1.19
CA ALA A 409 -35.52 -8.75 1.68
C ALA A 409 -35.23 -7.46 0.89
N THR A 410 -36.28 -6.74 0.53
CA THR A 410 -36.20 -5.53 -0.31
C THR A 410 -36.53 -4.28 0.49
N TYR A 411 -35.83 -3.18 0.20
CA TYR A 411 -36.06 -1.88 0.82
C TYR A 411 -36.34 -0.80 -0.23
N LEU A 412 -37.28 0.09 0.08
CA LEU A 412 -37.76 1.13 -0.86
C LEU A 412 -36.80 2.33 -0.99
N GLY A 413 -35.82 2.43 -0.10
CA GLY A 413 -34.89 3.55 -0.02
C GLY A 413 -34.01 3.44 1.21
N ILE A 414 -33.22 4.49 1.44
CA ILE A 414 -32.38 4.67 2.63
C ILE A 414 -33.03 5.75 3.50
N THR A 415 -33.06 5.55 4.81
CA THR A 415 -33.62 6.52 5.76
C THR A 415 -32.65 7.70 5.90
N GLU A 416 -33.16 8.93 5.95
CA GLU A 416 -32.34 10.11 6.25
C GLU A 416 -31.75 10.06 7.67
N PRO A 417 -30.58 10.64 7.95
CA PRO A 417 -29.99 10.61 9.28
C PRO A 417 -30.71 11.52 10.30
N PRO A 418 -30.60 11.24 11.61
CA PRO A 418 -31.12 12.12 12.65
C PRO A 418 -30.28 13.41 12.77
N SER A 419 -30.90 14.51 13.19
CA SER A 419 -30.19 15.76 13.46
C SER A 419 -29.98 15.99 14.97
N PHE A 420 -28.89 16.66 15.32
CA PHE A 420 -28.48 16.96 16.70
C PHE A 420 -28.80 18.42 17.02
N SER A 421 -29.31 18.71 18.22
CA SER A 421 -29.64 20.09 18.63
C SER A 421 -28.44 20.97 18.93
N GLN A 422 -27.24 20.38 19.09
CA GLN A 422 -26.00 21.09 19.41
C GLN A 422 -24.86 20.64 18.50
N SER A 423 -23.93 21.55 18.22
CA SER A 423 -22.69 21.24 17.50
C SER A 423 -21.72 20.46 18.39
N ALA A 424 -20.99 19.52 17.80
CA ALA A 424 -19.88 18.83 18.46
C ALA A 424 -18.76 19.81 18.86
N GLY A 425 -17.87 19.36 19.76
CA GLY A 425 -16.71 20.12 20.21
C GLY A 425 -16.77 20.51 21.70
N PHE A 426 -16.09 21.60 22.04
CA PHE A 426 -15.95 22.06 23.42
C PHE A 426 -17.02 23.09 23.82
N HIS A 427 -17.59 22.91 25.00
CA HIS A 427 -18.63 23.77 25.58
C HIS A 427 -18.27 24.13 27.03
N THR A 428 -18.71 25.31 27.48
CA THR A 428 -18.45 25.79 28.84
C THR A 428 -19.43 25.24 29.87
N ASP A 429 -20.64 24.93 29.44
CA ASP A 429 -21.76 24.57 30.32
C ASP A 429 -22.42 23.27 29.86
N ALA A 430 -22.97 22.52 30.81
CA ALA A 430 -23.75 21.32 30.54
C ALA A 430 -25.08 21.66 29.84
N PHE A 431 -25.59 20.74 29.02
CA PHE A 431 -26.82 20.93 28.26
C PHE A 431 -27.56 19.61 28.00
N ASN A 432 -28.84 19.71 27.61
CA ASN A 432 -29.62 18.58 27.14
C ASN A 432 -29.55 18.49 25.61
N LEU A 433 -28.96 17.42 25.10
CA LEU A 433 -28.86 17.13 23.68
C LEU A 433 -30.14 16.48 23.17
N GLU A 434 -30.76 17.10 22.17
CA GLU A 434 -31.95 16.56 21.50
C GLU A 434 -31.56 15.92 20.17
N LEU A 435 -32.09 14.74 19.89
CA LEU A 435 -31.95 14.04 18.61
C LEU A 435 -33.30 14.08 17.90
N ASN A 436 -33.35 14.67 16.71
CA ASN A 436 -34.59 14.81 15.94
C ASN A 436 -34.64 13.76 14.84
N ALA A 437 -35.71 12.97 14.83
CA ALA A 437 -35.96 12.01 13.77
C ALA A 437 -36.31 12.75 12.46
N PRO A 438 -35.84 12.25 11.30
CA PRO A 438 -36.15 12.86 10.01
C PRO A 438 -37.63 12.74 9.63
N TYR A 439 -38.31 11.71 10.15
CA TYR A 439 -39.69 11.38 9.85
C TYR A 439 -40.46 11.03 11.14
N PRO A 440 -41.78 11.31 11.23
CA PRO A 440 -42.59 11.00 12.41
C PRO A 440 -42.68 9.50 12.76
N ASP A 441 -42.52 8.62 11.77
CA ASP A 441 -42.56 7.16 11.90
C ASP A 441 -41.16 6.53 12.04
N ALA A 442 -40.08 7.31 12.00
CA ALA A 442 -38.73 6.82 12.19
C ALA A 442 -38.37 6.75 13.69
N LEU A 443 -37.68 5.69 14.09
CA LEU A 443 -37.06 5.56 15.41
C LEU A 443 -35.58 5.97 15.33
N ILE A 444 -35.03 6.50 16.42
CA ILE A 444 -33.61 6.80 16.51
C ILE A 444 -32.94 5.79 17.45
N LEU A 445 -31.89 5.14 16.96
CA LEU A 445 -30.95 4.35 17.75
C LEU A 445 -29.70 5.16 18.01
N TYR A 446 -29.15 5.05 19.23
CA TYR A 446 -27.88 5.68 19.57
C TYR A 446 -26.99 4.82 20.47
N THR A 447 -25.70 5.11 20.48
CA THR A 447 -24.69 4.55 21.38
C THR A 447 -23.83 5.67 21.97
N THR A 448 -23.22 5.39 23.13
CA THR A 448 -22.24 6.28 23.76
C THR A 448 -20.89 5.62 24.05
N ASP A 449 -20.72 4.37 23.61
CA ASP A 449 -19.56 3.51 23.86
C ASP A 449 -18.64 3.38 22.65
N GLY A 450 -18.90 4.16 21.59
CA GLY A 450 -18.17 4.15 20.33
C GLY A 450 -18.59 3.07 19.33
N SER A 451 -19.43 2.12 19.71
CA SER A 451 -19.97 1.09 18.80
C SER A 451 -20.98 1.67 17.81
N GLU A 452 -21.19 1.00 16.68
CA GLU A 452 -22.22 1.41 15.74
C GLU A 452 -23.62 1.15 16.32
N PRO A 453 -24.56 2.12 16.29
CA PRO A 453 -25.94 1.84 16.66
C PRO A 453 -26.53 0.79 15.71
N HIS A 454 -27.09 -0.29 16.25
CA HIS A 454 -27.69 -1.37 15.48
C HIS A 454 -28.85 -2.03 16.25
N PRO A 455 -29.96 -2.42 15.59
CA PRO A 455 -31.06 -3.13 16.25
C PRO A 455 -30.63 -4.38 17.02
N ASP A 456 -29.70 -5.17 16.46
CA ASP A 456 -29.22 -6.40 17.09
C ASP A 456 -28.44 -6.17 18.40
N ALA A 457 -28.03 -4.93 18.66
CA ALA A 457 -27.33 -4.55 19.89
C ALA A 457 -28.25 -3.93 20.96
N LEU A 458 -29.57 -3.94 20.79
CA LEU A 458 -30.53 -3.40 21.77
C LEU A 458 -30.48 -4.17 23.11
N GLU A 459 -30.36 -5.50 23.04
CA GLU A 459 -30.23 -6.36 24.23
C GLU A 459 -28.81 -6.36 24.83
N GLY A 460 -27.86 -5.72 24.13
CA GLY A 460 -26.44 -5.72 24.44
C GLY A 460 -25.70 -6.89 23.77
N VAL A 461 -24.49 -6.62 23.28
CA VAL A 461 -23.58 -7.63 22.74
C VAL A 461 -22.43 -7.80 23.72
N VAL A 462 -22.41 -8.95 24.37
CA VAL A 462 -21.36 -9.30 25.35
C VAL A 462 -20.09 -9.72 24.62
N TYR A 463 -18.95 -9.26 25.12
CA TYR A 463 -17.63 -9.71 24.72
C TYR A 463 -16.72 -9.79 25.95
N HIS A 464 -15.56 -10.42 25.79
CA HIS A 464 -14.65 -10.66 26.91
C HIS A 464 -13.31 -9.98 26.65
N TYR A 465 -12.64 -9.51 27.69
CA TYR A 465 -11.28 -8.97 27.59
C TYR A 465 -10.43 -9.42 28.79
N LYS A 466 -9.12 -9.15 28.75
CA LYS A 466 -8.21 -9.42 29.86
C LYS A 466 -7.40 -8.18 30.23
N ASN A 467 -7.20 -8.00 31.54
CA ASN A 467 -6.29 -7.00 32.09
C ASN A 467 -4.96 -7.58 32.57
N GLU A 468 -4.91 -8.90 32.79
CA GLU A 468 -3.73 -9.59 33.30
C GLU A 468 -3.37 -10.73 32.35
N TYR A 469 -2.10 -10.82 31.99
CA TYR A 469 -1.56 -11.90 31.18
C TYR A 469 -0.34 -12.54 31.88
N PRO A 470 -0.06 -13.83 31.64
CA PRO A 470 1.06 -14.55 32.25
C PRO A 470 2.42 -14.11 31.66
N GLN A 471 2.99 -13.06 32.24
CA GLN A 471 4.23 -12.44 31.79
C GLN A 471 5.46 -13.33 31.99
N HIS A 472 5.54 -14.05 33.11
CA HIS A 472 6.67 -14.92 33.46
C HIS A 472 6.28 -16.42 33.44
N PRO A 473 7.25 -17.32 33.25
CA PRO A 473 7.01 -18.76 33.39
C PRO A 473 6.38 -19.09 34.75
N GLY A 474 5.29 -19.84 34.72
CA GLY A 474 4.53 -20.22 35.91
C GLY A 474 3.53 -19.18 36.44
N ASP A 475 3.43 -17.99 35.83
CA ASP A 475 2.35 -17.05 36.15
C ASP A 475 0.98 -17.68 35.83
N PRO A 476 -0.06 -17.44 36.67
CA PRO A 476 -1.40 -17.93 36.37
C PRO A 476 -1.98 -17.22 35.15
N MET A 477 -2.82 -17.94 34.40
CA MET A 477 -3.65 -17.33 33.35
C MET A 477 -4.58 -16.29 33.98
N GLY A 478 -4.57 -15.06 33.45
CA GLY A 478 -5.49 -14.02 33.89
C GLY A 478 -6.95 -14.32 33.52
N SER A 479 -7.88 -13.79 34.30
CA SER A 479 -9.32 -13.99 34.12
C SER A 479 -9.87 -13.22 32.91
N LEU A 480 -10.85 -13.81 32.23
CA LEU A 480 -11.71 -13.10 31.29
C LEU A 480 -12.68 -12.21 32.07
N ILE A 481 -12.77 -10.95 31.66
CA ILE A 481 -13.67 -9.94 32.22
C ILE A 481 -14.73 -9.64 31.17
N GLU A 482 -15.99 -9.67 31.59
CA GLU A 482 -17.13 -9.37 30.74
C GLU A 482 -17.26 -7.86 30.47
N ALA A 483 -17.59 -7.51 29.24
CA ALA A 483 -18.02 -6.17 28.84
C ALA A 483 -19.15 -6.29 27.83
N GLU A 484 -19.90 -5.21 27.63
CA GLU A 484 -20.94 -5.14 26.60
C GLU A 484 -20.79 -3.88 25.75
N ILE A 485 -21.21 -3.98 24.50
CA ILE A 485 -21.60 -2.83 23.67
C ILE A 485 -23.12 -2.84 23.52
N ARG A 486 -23.76 -1.66 23.51
CA ARG A 486 -25.23 -1.59 23.53
C ARG A 486 -25.77 -0.40 22.75
N SER A 487 -26.82 -0.68 21.97
CA SER A 487 -27.66 0.33 21.33
C SER A 487 -28.85 0.69 22.21
N HIS A 488 -29.27 1.95 22.15
CA HIS A 488 -30.38 2.48 22.90
C HIS A 488 -31.40 3.13 21.97
N LEU A 489 -32.69 2.94 22.26
CA LEU A 489 -33.76 3.72 21.65
C LEU A 489 -33.81 5.11 22.28
N TYR A 490 -33.82 6.13 21.44
CA TYR A 490 -33.93 7.52 21.89
C TYR A 490 -35.39 7.89 22.19
N HIS A 491 -35.66 8.32 23.42
CA HIS A 491 -36.99 8.76 23.85
C HIS A 491 -36.99 10.10 24.60
N GLN A 492 -35.82 10.58 25.05
CA GLN A 492 -35.68 11.81 25.83
C GLN A 492 -34.30 12.43 25.60
N PRO A 493 -34.14 13.76 25.80
CA PRO A 493 -32.85 14.43 25.67
C PRO A 493 -31.75 13.80 26.53
N LEU A 494 -30.53 13.75 25.98
CA LEU A 494 -29.34 13.21 26.67
C LEU A 494 -28.65 14.35 27.42
N LEU A 495 -28.42 14.18 28.73
CA LEU A 495 -27.62 15.14 29.48
C LEU A 495 -26.14 15.02 29.08
N ILE A 496 -25.58 16.11 28.55
CA ILE A 496 -24.16 16.25 28.26
C ILE A 496 -23.55 17.15 29.33
N GLU A 497 -22.62 16.59 30.12
CA GLU A 497 -21.98 17.26 31.25
C GLU A 497 -20.48 16.88 31.34
N ASP A 498 -19.74 17.54 32.23
CA ASP A 498 -18.35 17.17 32.52
C ASP A 498 -18.29 15.82 33.23
N ARG A 499 -17.66 14.84 32.58
CA ARG A 499 -17.55 13.46 33.06
C ARG A 499 -16.20 13.16 33.72
N THR A 500 -15.36 14.16 33.97
CA THR A 500 -14.01 13.99 34.51
C THR A 500 -14.00 13.27 35.85
N SER A 501 -14.99 13.51 36.71
CA SER A 501 -15.11 12.85 38.02
C SER A 501 -15.63 11.41 37.95
N GLN A 502 -16.18 10.98 36.81
CA GLN A 502 -16.70 9.62 36.63
C GLN A 502 -15.55 8.61 36.49
N PRO A 503 -15.77 7.34 36.89
CA PRO A 503 -14.76 6.28 36.73
C PRO A 503 -14.26 6.13 35.29
N ASN A 504 -13.00 5.74 35.15
CA ASN A 504 -12.40 5.40 33.86
C ASN A 504 -12.89 4.01 33.42
N HIS A 505 -13.30 3.88 32.16
CA HIS A 505 -13.83 2.65 31.58
C HIS A 505 -12.88 2.00 30.57
N LEU A 506 -12.46 2.74 29.54
CA LEU A 506 -11.55 2.19 28.51
C LEU A 506 -10.09 2.31 28.94
N ALA A 507 -9.74 3.42 29.59
CA ALA A 507 -8.37 3.71 29.99
C ALA A 507 -7.83 2.73 31.06
N THR A 508 -8.70 1.98 31.73
CA THR A 508 -8.36 0.93 32.71
C THR A 508 -8.14 -0.44 32.09
N ARG A 509 -8.26 -0.58 30.76
CA ARG A 509 -8.05 -1.84 30.06
C ARG A 509 -6.60 -2.03 29.63
N SER A 510 -6.07 -3.22 29.83
CA SER A 510 -4.70 -3.55 29.38
C SER A 510 -4.62 -3.62 27.86
N SER A 511 -3.61 -2.95 27.31
CA SER A 511 -3.25 -2.99 25.89
C SER A 511 -2.02 -3.88 25.63
N THR A 512 -1.49 -4.56 26.64
CA THR A 512 -0.23 -5.32 26.56
C THR A 512 -0.34 -6.62 27.36
N TRP A 513 0.68 -7.48 27.26
CA TRP A 513 0.77 -8.77 27.95
C TRP A 513 1.28 -8.68 29.40
N HIS A 514 1.35 -7.49 30.00
CA HIS A 514 1.84 -7.38 31.38
C HIS A 514 0.84 -8.00 32.37
N ARG A 515 1.38 -8.68 33.39
CA ARG A 515 0.56 -9.19 34.50
C ARG A 515 -0.02 -8.07 35.36
N ASN A 516 0.82 -7.09 35.67
CA ASN A 516 0.45 -5.86 36.39
C ASN A 516 0.79 -4.67 35.49
N PRO A 517 -0.12 -4.21 34.62
CA PRO A 517 0.13 -3.13 33.68
C PRO A 517 0.53 -1.81 34.40
N PRO A 518 1.80 -1.34 34.29
CA PRO A 518 2.29 -0.21 35.11
C PRO A 518 1.85 1.18 34.61
N TYR A 519 1.01 1.23 33.58
CA TYR A 519 0.71 2.43 32.78
C TYR A 519 -0.76 2.82 32.77
N LEU A 520 -1.60 2.09 33.52
CA LEU A 520 -3.00 2.43 33.67
C LEU A 520 -3.11 3.67 34.56
N PRO A 521 -4.06 4.59 34.31
CA PRO A 521 -4.19 5.81 35.08
C PRO A 521 -4.61 5.51 36.52
N GLU A 522 -3.91 6.11 37.49
CA GLU A 522 -4.22 5.99 38.92
C GLU A 522 -5.38 6.89 39.35
N THR A 523 -5.65 7.95 38.61
CA THR A 523 -6.72 8.92 38.87
C THR A 523 -7.72 8.95 37.72
N THR A 524 -8.86 9.61 37.94
CA THR A 524 -9.77 9.89 36.82
C THR A 524 -9.11 10.85 35.82
N ILE A 525 -9.45 10.67 34.55
CA ILE A 525 -8.97 11.51 33.43
C ILE A 525 -10.10 12.41 32.91
N PHE A 526 -9.76 13.43 32.12
CA PHE A 526 -10.73 14.26 31.40
C PHE A 526 -11.54 13.42 30.41
N LYS A 527 -12.85 13.68 30.35
CA LYS A 527 -13.78 12.88 29.51
C LYS A 527 -14.86 13.74 28.88
N GLY A 528 -15.14 13.48 27.61
CA GLY A 528 -16.32 13.92 26.90
C GLY A 528 -17.39 12.84 26.78
N THR A 529 -18.41 13.15 25.99
CA THR A 529 -19.46 12.21 25.59
C THR A 529 -19.49 12.13 24.08
N THR A 530 -19.19 10.96 23.53
CA THR A 530 -19.37 10.67 22.09
C THR A 530 -20.73 10.04 21.90
N VAL A 531 -21.55 10.59 21.02
CA VAL A 531 -22.87 10.06 20.68
C VAL A 531 -22.86 9.68 19.21
N ARG A 532 -23.14 8.41 18.91
CA ARG A 532 -23.37 7.92 17.54
C ARG A 532 -24.85 7.61 17.40
N ALA A 533 -25.51 8.11 16.36
CA ALA A 533 -26.94 7.91 16.16
C ALA A 533 -27.31 7.62 14.71
N ARG A 534 -28.33 6.80 14.49
CA ARG A 534 -28.95 6.54 13.18
C ARG A 534 -30.46 6.47 13.32
N ALA A 535 -31.16 6.74 12.23
CA ALA A 535 -32.59 6.55 12.13
C ALA A 535 -32.92 5.21 11.46
N ILE A 536 -33.95 4.54 11.94
CA ILE A 536 -34.52 3.32 11.36
C ILE A 536 -35.99 3.56 11.03
N ARG A 537 -36.45 3.02 9.91
CA ARG A 537 -37.82 3.16 9.44
C ARG A 537 -38.24 1.90 8.69
N ASP A 538 -39.46 1.42 8.94
CA ASP A 538 -39.96 0.19 8.34
C ASP A 538 -39.93 0.24 6.80
N ASN A 539 -39.46 -0.84 6.16
CA ASN A 539 -39.28 -1.00 4.70
C ASN A 539 -38.21 -0.08 4.06
N TYR A 540 -37.39 0.59 4.86
CA TYR A 540 -36.24 1.37 4.39
C TYR A 540 -34.96 0.83 5.02
N LEU A 541 -33.85 0.92 4.29
CA LEU A 541 -32.54 0.74 4.89
C LEU A 541 -32.34 1.82 5.96
N PRO A 542 -31.64 1.50 7.06
CA PRO A 542 -31.33 2.49 8.07
C PRO A 542 -30.44 3.62 7.53
N SER A 543 -30.47 4.77 8.22
CA SER A 543 -29.63 5.89 7.82
C SER A 543 -28.15 5.61 8.04
N PRO A 544 -27.26 6.35 7.34
CA PRO A 544 -25.88 6.50 7.78
C PRO A 544 -25.82 6.96 9.24
N VAL A 545 -24.76 6.58 9.93
CA VAL A 545 -24.53 6.94 11.32
C VAL A 545 -23.95 8.33 11.42
N VAL A 546 -24.56 9.19 12.22
CA VAL A 546 -24.03 10.52 12.57
C VAL A 546 -23.34 10.43 13.92
N THR A 547 -22.08 10.86 13.96
CA THR A 547 -21.27 10.88 15.19
C THR A 547 -21.01 12.32 15.62
N ARG A 548 -21.19 12.61 16.91
CA ARG A 548 -20.85 13.90 17.53
C ARG A 548 -20.19 13.68 18.89
N SER A 549 -19.02 14.26 19.10
CA SER A 549 -18.33 14.27 20.40
C SER A 549 -18.44 15.62 21.09
N PHE A 550 -18.75 15.60 22.38
CA PHE A 550 -18.95 16.80 23.19
C PHE A 550 -18.05 16.79 24.42
N PHE A 551 -17.35 17.90 24.67
CA PHE A 551 -16.44 18.07 25.80
C PHE A 551 -16.86 19.27 26.63
N ILE A 552 -17.10 19.08 27.93
CA ILE A 552 -17.52 20.15 28.83
C ILE A 552 -16.34 20.56 29.71
N THR A 553 -15.92 21.82 29.64
CA THR A 553 -14.79 22.36 30.42
C THR A 553 -14.94 23.87 30.55
N PRO A 554 -14.59 24.50 31.70
CA PRO A 554 -14.71 25.95 31.86
C PRO A 554 -13.95 26.77 30.79
N GLU A 555 -12.89 26.22 30.22
CA GLU A 555 -12.04 26.84 29.21
C GLU A 555 -12.63 26.78 27.79
N GLY A 556 -13.65 25.94 27.56
CA GLY A 556 -14.17 25.64 26.23
C GLY A 556 -13.05 25.26 25.26
N TRP A 557 -13.05 25.88 24.07
CA TRP A 557 -12.03 25.68 23.04
C TRP A 557 -10.60 26.07 23.47
N ASN A 558 -10.44 26.90 24.50
CA ASN A 558 -9.11 27.31 24.97
C ASN A 558 -8.41 26.25 25.83
N ARG A 559 -9.04 25.09 26.07
CA ARG A 559 -8.40 23.99 26.82
C ARG A 559 -7.12 23.50 26.15
N TYR A 560 -7.09 23.43 24.82
CA TYR A 560 -5.95 22.91 24.06
C TYR A 560 -5.49 23.91 22.99
N ASN A 561 -4.17 24.10 22.90
CA ASN A 561 -3.49 24.82 21.82
C ASN A 561 -3.15 23.93 20.61
N LEU A 562 -3.40 22.63 20.72
CA LEU A 562 -3.13 21.62 19.69
C LEU A 562 -4.42 21.23 18.95
N PRO A 563 -4.32 20.68 17.72
CA PRO A 563 -5.41 19.95 17.11
C PRO A 563 -5.96 18.87 18.06
N VAL A 564 -7.28 18.66 18.01
CA VAL A 564 -7.97 17.65 18.81
C VAL A 564 -8.57 16.60 17.89
N ILE A 565 -8.34 15.33 18.23
CA ILE A 565 -8.87 14.17 17.52
C ILE A 565 -9.82 13.43 18.46
N SER A 566 -11.07 13.19 18.06
CA SER A 566 -11.98 12.29 18.75
C SER A 566 -12.25 11.06 17.90
N LEU A 567 -11.88 9.89 18.43
CA LEU A 567 -12.06 8.60 17.77
C LEU A 567 -13.26 7.89 18.38
N ALA A 568 -14.26 7.54 17.57
CA ALA A 568 -15.39 6.70 17.97
C ALA A 568 -15.17 5.29 17.43
N LEU A 569 -14.59 4.42 18.25
CA LEU A 569 -14.17 3.07 17.90
C LEU A 569 -14.95 2.05 18.75
N SER A 570 -15.38 0.93 18.16
CA SER A 570 -16.04 -0.13 18.94
C SER A 570 -15.09 -0.69 20.01
N SER A 571 -15.53 -0.69 21.27
CA SER A 571 -14.72 -1.22 22.37
C SER A 571 -14.47 -2.72 22.26
N LYS A 572 -15.35 -3.46 21.56
CA LYS A 572 -15.16 -4.86 21.17
C LYS A 572 -14.00 -4.99 20.18
N ASP A 573 -13.99 -4.25 19.09
CA ASP A 573 -12.95 -4.31 18.04
C ASP A 573 -11.56 -3.90 18.57
N MET A 574 -11.53 -3.13 19.65
CA MET A 574 -10.30 -2.79 20.35
C MET A 574 -9.84 -3.87 21.34
N PHE A 575 -10.71 -4.37 22.20
CA PHE A 575 -10.29 -5.11 23.41
C PHE A 575 -10.82 -6.52 23.55
N ASP A 576 -11.69 -6.97 22.65
CA ASP A 576 -12.16 -8.35 22.67
C ASP A 576 -10.99 -9.34 22.68
N TYR A 577 -11.11 -10.37 23.50
CA TYR A 577 -10.05 -11.35 23.73
C TYR A 577 -9.68 -12.06 22.43
N GLU A 578 -10.66 -12.41 21.61
CA GLU A 578 -10.45 -13.17 20.39
C GLU A 578 -10.15 -12.27 19.20
N SER A 579 -10.91 -11.19 19.03
CA SER A 579 -10.88 -10.34 17.83
C SER A 579 -10.18 -8.98 18.03
N GLY A 580 -10.14 -8.46 19.25
CA GLY A 580 -9.68 -7.10 19.53
C GLY A 580 -8.20 -6.86 19.22
N ILE A 581 -7.90 -5.84 18.41
CA ILE A 581 -6.53 -5.57 17.92
C ILE A 581 -5.74 -4.56 18.75
N TYR A 582 -6.30 -4.03 19.85
CA TYR A 582 -5.58 -3.12 20.76
C TYR A 582 -4.99 -3.85 21.98
N THR A 583 -5.28 -5.14 22.15
CA THR A 583 -4.87 -5.97 23.30
C THR A 583 -3.94 -7.13 22.91
N ALA A 584 -3.35 -7.82 23.91
CA ALA A 584 -2.51 -8.99 23.68
C ALA A 584 -3.34 -10.21 23.25
N GLY A 585 -4.48 -10.43 23.91
CA GLY A 585 -5.56 -11.32 23.51
C GLY A 585 -5.18 -12.81 23.38
N LEU A 586 -6.02 -13.52 22.65
CA LEU A 586 -5.92 -14.95 22.36
C LEU A 586 -4.57 -15.35 21.80
N ASP A 587 -4.04 -14.58 20.84
CA ASP A 587 -2.77 -14.90 20.16
C ASP A 587 -1.60 -14.98 21.15
N PHE A 588 -1.59 -14.12 22.18
CA PHE A 588 -0.56 -14.15 23.22
C PHE A 588 -0.73 -15.33 24.17
N ASP A 589 -1.96 -15.61 24.62
CA ASP A 589 -2.23 -16.74 25.52
C ASP A 589 -1.90 -18.08 24.84
N GLN A 590 -2.19 -18.22 23.54
CA GLN A 590 -1.80 -19.40 22.75
C GLN A 590 -0.27 -19.53 22.71
N TRP A 591 0.44 -18.44 22.38
CA TRP A 591 1.90 -18.43 22.43
C TRP A 591 2.42 -18.82 23.83
N ARG A 592 1.81 -18.32 24.91
CA ARG A 592 2.23 -18.66 26.26
C ARG A 592 2.10 -20.16 26.53
N GLN A 593 0.98 -20.76 26.15
CA GLN A 593 0.72 -22.19 26.32
C GLN A 593 1.73 -23.04 25.57
N ASP A 594 2.11 -22.61 24.36
CA ASP A 594 3.07 -23.32 23.51
C ASP A 594 4.53 -23.15 23.99
N ASN A 595 4.82 -22.13 24.80
CA ASN A 595 6.19 -21.78 25.22
C ASN A 595 6.32 -21.64 26.75
N PRO A 596 5.87 -22.58 27.59
CA PRO A 596 5.64 -22.36 29.03
C PRO A 596 6.85 -21.87 29.85
N ASP A 597 8.07 -22.14 29.38
CA ASP A 597 9.33 -21.85 30.07
C ASP A 597 10.00 -20.53 29.63
N GLU A 598 9.47 -19.83 28.62
CA GLU A 598 10.08 -18.62 28.08
C GLU A 598 9.49 -17.34 28.71
N PRO A 599 10.26 -16.32 29.11
CA PRO A 599 9.69 -15.04 29.53
C PRO A 599 9.04 -14.29 28.36
N ALA A 600 7.94 -13.57 28.63
CA ALA A 600 7.34 -12.69 27.63
C ALA A 600 8.27 -11.53 27.25
N HIS A 601 8.21 -11.15 25.98
CA HIS A 601 9.06 -10.19 25.31
C HIS A 601 8.25 -9.42 24.25
N HIS A 602 8.77 -8.27 23.83
CA HIS A 602 8.02 -7.36 22.98
C HIS A 602 7.65 -7.96 21.62
N THR A 603 8.42 -8.91 21.10
CA THR A 603 8.24 -9.57 19.79
C THR A 603 7.22 -10.70 19.75
N ASN A 604 6.74 -11.20 20.90
CA ASN A 604 5.85 -12.36 20.93
C ASN A 604 4.51 -12.10 20.20
N PRO A 605 3.89 -13.16 19.64
CA PRO A 605 2.53 -13.11 19.10
C PRO A 605 1.53 -12.49 20.07
N ALA A 606 0.58 -11.74 19.52
CA ALA A 606 -0.46 -11.00 20.23
C ALA A 606 -1.45 -10.44 19.20
N ASN A 607 -2.71 -10.22 19.57
CA ASN A 607 -3.73 -9.73 18.65
C ASN A 607 -3.34 -8.38 18.02
N TYR A 608 -2.69 -7.48 18.79
CA TYR A 608 -2.17 -6.23 18.25
C TYR A 608 -1.12 -6.40 17.15
N ARG A 609 -0.57 -7.60 16.95
CA ARG A 609 0.36 -7.94 15.85
C ARG A 609 -0.35 -8.43 14.59
N ARG A 610 -1.68 -8.56 14.57
CA ARG A 610 -2.40 -8.91 13.33
C ARG A 610 -2.20 -7.85 12.23
N ARG A 611 -2.20 -8.28 10.98
CA ARG A 611 -1.83 -7.50 9.79
C ARG A 611 -2.89 -7.68 8.69
N GLY A 612 -2.75 -6.94 7.59
CA GLY A 612 -3.62 -7.09 6.43
C GLY A 612 -4.93 -6.32 6.54
N ARG A 613 -5.87 -6.66 5.66
CA ARG A 613 -7.24 -6.12 5.60
C ARG A 613 -8.12 -6.69 6.71
N GLU A 614 -7.89 -7.94 7.10
CA GLU A 614 -8.65 -8.60 8.18
C GLU A 614 -8.41 -8.00 9.58
N ALA A 615 -7.30 -7.27 9.75
CA ALA A 615 -6.99 -6.54 10.97
C ALA A 615 -7.30 -5.03 10.86
N GLU A 616 -8.16 -4.65 9.90
CA GLU A 616 -8.66 -3.28 9.73
C GLU A 616 -10.14 -3.23 10.12
N TYR A 617 -10.47 -2.36 11.06
CA TYR A 617 -11.86 -2.10 11.48
C TYR A 617 -12.28 -0.69 11.05
N THR A 618 -13.58 -0.43 11.09
CA THR A 618 -14.11 0.90 10.76
C THR A 618 -14.38 1.68 12.05
N GLY A 619 -14.17 3.00 12.01
CA GLY A 619 -14.44 3.91 13.12
C GLY A 619 -14.68 5.33 12.64
N ASN A 620 -15.33 6.16 13.45
CA ASN A 620 -15.57 7.56 13.07
C ASN A 620 -14.49 8.47 13.66
N PHE A 621 -13.99 9.40 12.84
CA PHE A 621 -12.92 10.33 13.20
C PHE A 621 -13.43 11.75 13.11
N GLU A 622 -13.48 12.44 14.24
CA GLU A 622 -13.70 13.87 14.32
C GLU A 622 -12.37 14.58 14.59
N ILE A 623 -11.98 15.55 13.75
CA ILE A 623 -10.73 16.30 13.87
C ILE A 623 -11.04 17.79 13.86
N TRP A 624 -10.62 18.50 14.90
CA TRP A 624 -10.63 19.95 14.97
C TRP A 624 -9.20 20.47 14.85
N LEU A 625 -8.94 21.31 13.86
CA LEU A 625 -7.72 22.08 13.82
C LEU A 625 -7.82 23.24 14.83
N HIS A 626 -6.68 23.68 15.34
CA HIS A 626 -6.66 24.74 16.35
C HIS A 626 -7.34 26.02 15.83
N ASN A 627 -8.22 26.62 16.65
CA ASN A 627 -9.08 27.76 16.32
C ASN A 627 -10.19 27.53 15.28
N GLU A 628 -10.46 26.26 14.91
CA GLU A 628 -11.58 25.90 14.04
C GLU A 628 -12.69 25.20 14.85
N ASN A 629 -13.90 25.74 14.78
CA ASN A 629 -15.05 25.18 15.50
C ASN A 629 -15.77 24.06 14.71
N GLU A 630 -15.46 23.93 13.42
CA GLU A 630 -15.99 22.86 12.57
C GLU A 630 -15.02 21.68 12.56
N ALA A 631 -15.56 20.48 12.81
CA ALA A 631 -14.78 19.26 12.73
C ALA A 631 -14.77 18.77 11.29
N PHE A 632 -13.62 18.31 10.81
CA PHE A 632 -13.62 17.21 9.85
C PHE A 632 -14.26 15.99 10.52
N ASN A 633 -15.22 15.34 9.88
CA ASN A 633 -15.95 14.21 10.45
C ASN A 633 -16.18 13.16 9.38
N GLN A 634 -15.51 12.01 9.50
CA GLN A 634 -15.54 10.97 8.48
C GLN A 634 -15.42 9.57 9.07
N LEU A 635 -16.12 8.62 8.46
CA LEU A 635 -15.95 7.20 8.71
C LEU A 635 -14.69 6.71 7.99
N LEU A 636 -13.74 6.14 8.73
CA LEU A 636 -12.43 5.73 8.24
C LEU A 636 -12.06 4.34 8.74
N GLY A 637 -11.27 3.63 7.93
CA GLY A 637 -10.66 2.37 8.34
C GLY A 637 -9.47 2.64 9.27
N TRP A 638 -9.27 1.78 10.27
CA TRP A 638 -8.17 1.89 11.21
C TRP A 638 -7.56 0.53 11.53
N ARG A 639 -6.24 0.53 11.78
CA ARG A 639 -5.51 -0.62 12.31
C ARG A 639 -4.29 -0.17 13.09
N ILE A 640 -3.69 -1.09 13.84
CA ILE A 640 -2.44 -0.82 14.54
C ILE A 640 -1.29 -0.59 13.54
N HIS A 641 -0.52 0.47 13.75
CA HIS A 641 0.70 0.80 13.01
C HIS A 641 1.95 0.28 13.72
N GLY A 642 3.01 -0.02 12.95
CA GLY A 642 4.35 -0.30 13.46
C GLY A 642 4.82 -1.74 13.24
N GLY A 643 6.10 -1.98 13.50
CA GLY A 643 6.74 -3.30 13.51
C GLY A 643 6.87 -3.80 14.95
N ALA A 644 8.03 -3.56 15.56
CA ALA A 644 8.29 -3.86 16.97
C ALA A 644 7.34 -3.07 17.88
N SER A 645 7.25 -1.75 17.70
CA SER A 645 6.51 -0.76 18.53
C SER A 645 5.02 -1.03 18.77
N ARG A 646 4.43 -2.05 18.14
CA ARG A 646 3.06 -2.48 18.44
C ARG A 646 2.86 -2.98 19.86
N PHE A 647 3.91 -3.42 20.53
CA PHE A 647 3.83 -3.75 21.96
C PHE A 647 3.67 -2.51 22.86
N ALA A 648 3.94 -1.31 22.35
CA ALA A 648 3.87 -0.07 23.12
C ALA A 648 2.46 0.14 23.70
N GLN A 649 2.39 0.66 24.91
CA GLN A 649 1.16 0.79 25.69
C GLN A 649 0.09 1.63 24.97
N GLN A 650 0.46 2.84 24.57
CA GLN A 650 -0.27 3.60 23.58
C GLN A 650 0.11 3.07 22.20
N LYS A 651 -0.86 2.62 21.40
CA LYS A 651 -0.58 2.13 20.05
C LYS A 651 -0.60 3.28 19.05
N SER A 652 0.19 3.13 17.98
CA SER A 652 0.04 3.97 16.79
C SER A 652 -1.08 3.42 15.92
N PHE A 653 -1.78 4.29 15.18
CA PHE A 653 -2.85 3.93 14.26
C PHE A 653 -2.42 4.22 12.82
N ARG A 654 -2.78 3.34 11.88
CA ARG A 654 -2.89 3.69 10.46
C ARG A 654 -4.36 4.02 10.18
N ILE A 655 -4.60 5.13 9.50
CA ILE A 655 -5.93 5.60 9.11
C ILE A 655 -6.06 5.44 7.59
N TYR A 656 -7.23 4.98 7.14
CA TYR A 656 -7.55 4.68 5.76
C TYR A 656 -8.84 5.38 5.34
N ALA A 657 -8.72 6.31 4.39
CA ALA A 657 -9.84 6.64 3.51
C ALA A 657 -9.75 5.70 2.31
N ARG A 658 -10.83 4.97 2.05
CA ARG A 658 -10.88 3.95 1.00
C ARG A 658 -12.24 3.93 0.37
N PRO A 659 -12.31 3.50 -0.90
CA PRO A 659 -13.57 3.13 -1.50
C PRO A 659 -14.29 2.11 -0.63
N GLY A 660 -15.62 2.22 -0.61
CA GLY A 660 -16.49 1.31 0.09
C GLY A 660 -16.51 1.36 1.61
N LEU A 661 -16.12 2.48 2.22
CA LEU A 661 -16.46 2.74 3.63
C LEU A 661 -17.79 3.48 3.82
N GLY A 662 -18.52 3.80 2.75
CA GLY A 662 -19.68 4.69 2.82
C GLY A 662 -19.31 6.15 3.10
N ALA A 663 -18.07 6.53 2.80
CA ALA A 663 -17.49 7.86 2.97
C ALA A 663 -16.47 8.14 1.83
N PRO A 664 -16.06 9.41 1.60
CA PRO A 664 -15.02 9.72 0.62
C PRO A 664 -13.75 8.87 0.79
N ASP A 665 -13.09 8.54 -0.32
CA ASP A 665 -11.86 7.76 -0.32
C ASP A 665 -10.60 8.62 -0.08
N THR A 666 -10.80 9.90 0.25
CA THR A 666 -9.77 10.86 0.65
C THR A 666 -10.09 11.53 1.99
N ILE A 667 -9.03 11.91 2.71
CA ILE A 667 -9.05 12.82 3.86
C ILE A 667 -8.61 14.18 3.33
N THR A 668 -9.57 15.08 3.13
CA THR A 668 -9.31 16.44 2.63
C THR A 668 -9.30 17.41 3.80
N LEU A 669 -8.10 17.71 4.30
CA LEU A 669 -7.90 18.60 5.45
C LEU A 669 -6.45 19.14 5.43
N PRO A 670 -6.20 20.44 5.69
CA PRO A 670 -4.86 21.00 5.75
C PRO A 670 -4.16 20.65 7.07
N ILE A 671 -3.98 19.35 7.32
CA ILE A 671 -3.32 18.80 8.51
C ILE A 671 -1.90 19.34 8.60
N PHE A 672 -1.19 19.43 7.48
CA PHE A 672 0.15 20.01 7.38
C PHE A 672 0.10 21.27 6.51
N PRO A 673 -0.14 22.47 7.08
CA PRO A 673 -0.47 23.67 6.29
C PRO A 673 0.64 24.09 5.31
N ASN A 674 1.90 23.81 5.67
CA ASN A 674 3.09 24.18 4.88
C ASN A 674 3.61 23.03 4.00
N LEU A 675 2.91 21.89 3.96
CA LEU A 675 3.35 20.76 3.14
C LEU A 675 3.13 21.06 1.65
N ARG A 676 4.18 20.84 0.86
CA ARG A 676 4.20 21.01 -0.59
C ARG A 676 4.86 19.80 -1.24
N GLY A 677 4.47 19.49 -2.47
CA GLY A 677 5.17 18.51 -3.30
C GLY A 677 6.63 18.87 -3.49
N ARG A 678 7.52 17.88 -3.52
CA ARG A 678 8.97 18.07 -3.62
C ARG A 678 9.38 18.55 -5.01
N THR A 679 8.81 17.96 -6.05
CA THR A 679 9.08 18.39 -7.44
C THR A 679 7.99 19.29 -7.98
N THR A 680 6.74 19.13 -7.55
CA THR A 680 5.60 19.92 -8.05
C THR A 680 5.43 21.26 -7.34
N GLN A 681 5.88 21.38 -6.09
CA GLN A 681 5.64 22.53 -5.20
C GLN A 681 4.14 22.80 -4.89
N ASP A 682 3.24 21.91 -5.30
CA ASP A 682 1.81 22.05 -5.05
C ASP A 682 1.43 21.79 -3.58
N PRO A 683 0.46 22.51 -2.99
CA PRO A 683 -0.09 22.19 -1.67
C PRO A 683 -0.66 20.77 -1.57
N ILE A 684 -0.20 20.01 -0.58
CA ILE A 684 -0.73 18.67 -0.29
C ILE A 684 -1.71 18.75 0.87
N GLN A 685 -3.00 18.58 0.57
CA GLN A 685 -4.10 18.61 1.55
C GLN A 685 -5.04 17.39 1.47
N ASN A 686 -4.82 16.52 0.48
CA ASN A 686 -5.62 15.32 0.25
C ASN A 686 -4.77 14.09 0.59
N PHE A 687 -5.25 13.27 1.52
CA PHE A 687 -4.54 12.07 1.96
C PHE A 687 -5.46 10.86 1.86
N ARG A 688 -5.05 9.80 1.17
CA ARG A 688 -5.73 8.50 1.27
C ARG A 688 -5.43 7.80 2.59
N ARG A 689 -4.24 8.06 3.16
CA ARG A 689 -3.72 7.35 4.33
C ARG A 689 -2.88 8.26 5.20
N LEU A 690 -3.06 8.13 6.51
CA LEU A 690 -2.29 8.86 7.52
C LEU A 690 -1.90 7.91 8.66
N ILE A 691 -0.99 8.36 9.51
CA ILE A 691 -0.61 7.68 10.73
C ILE A 691 -0.88 8.61 11.91
N LEU A 692 -1.47 8.09 12.98
CA LEU A 692 -1.37 8.69 14.32
C LEU A 692 -0.27 7.94 15.05
N ARG A 693 0.92 8.55 15.16
CA ARG A 693 2.13 7.90 15.66
C ARG A 693 2.36 8.26 17.13
N ASN A 694 2.71 7.26 17.92
CA ASN A 694 2.96 7.37 19.37
C ASN A 694 4.42 7.72 19.72
N GLY A 695 5.31 7.83 18.73
CA GLY A 695 6.75 8.01 18.90
C GLY A 695 7.62 6.82 18.46
N GLY A 696 7.07 5.66 18.12
CA GLY A 696 7.88 4.49 17.70
C GLY A 696 8.62 3.86 18.88
N ASN A 697 9.94 3.65 18.80
CA ASN A 697 10.73 3.22 19.96
C ASN A 697 10.93 4.35 20.98
N ASP A 698 10.70 5.61 20.58
CA ASP A 698 10.73 6.80 21.45
C ASP A 698 9.44 6.96 22.28
N HIS A 699 8.53 5.97 22.27
CA HIS A 699 7.18 6.08 22.85
C HIS A 699 7.12 6.26 24.38
N ARG A 700 8.22 6.00 25.10
CA ARG A 700 8.37 6.18 26.57
C ARG A 700 9.18 7.43 26.95
N ARG A 701 9.54 8.25 25.96
CA ARG A 701 10.53 9.33 26.08
C ARG A 701 9.94 10.64 25.58
N ILE A 702 10.67 11.41 24.78
CA ILE A 702 10.21 12.69 24.24
C ILE A 702 9.24 12.53 23.05
N ARG A 703 9.22 11.34 22.42
CA ARG A 703 8.27 10.92 21.37
C ARG A 703 8.35 11.68 20.05
N ILE A 704 9.41 12.46 19.86
CA ILE A 704 9.61 13.33 18.69
C ILE A 704 10.95 13.10 17.98
N ARG A 705 11.82 12.17 18.39
CA ARG A 705 13.14 11.99 17.73
C ARG A 705 13.05 11.84 16.22
N ASP A 706 12.19 10.93 15.76
CA ASP A 706 11.93 10.73 14.33
C ASP A 706 11.44 12.01 13.65
N ALA A 707 10.39 12.64 14.20
CA ALA A 707 9.82 13.87 13.68
C ALA A 707 10.82 15.04 13.65
N TYR A 708 11.63 15.18 14.69
CA TYR A 708 12.63 16.21 14.84
C TYR A 708 13.70 16.09 13.76
N THR A 709 14.26 14.89 13.54
CA THR A 709 15.25 14.70 12.46
C THR A 709 14.63 14.93 11.07
N GLN A 710 13.40 14.49 10.84
CA GLN A 710 12.68 14.69 9.58
C GLN A 710 12.43 16.18 9.31
N THR A 711 11.98 16.94 10.31
CA THR A 711 11.77 18.39 10.20
C THR A 711 13.09 19.13 10.01
N LEU A 712 14.14 18.76 10.76
CA LEU A 712 15.46 19.38 10.70
C LEU A 712 16.05 19.33 9.29
N THR A 713 15.87 18.19 8.61
CA THR A 713 16.46 17.87 7.29
C THR A 713 15.51 18.11 6.11
N SER A 714 14.29 18.59 6.36
CA SER A 714 13.22 18.76 5.37
C SER A 714 13.58 19.60 4.14
N HIS A 715 14.53 20.53 4.29
CA HIS A 715 14.98 21.44 3.25
C HIS A 715 16.00 20.82 2.27
N LEU A 716 16.48 19.60 2.50
CA LEU A 716 17.55 18.97 1.71
C LEU A 716 17.06 18.28 0.43
N GLY A 717 15.76 18.34 0.15
CA GLY A 717 15.14 17.70 -1.02
C GLY A 717 15.02 16.17 -0.92
N LEU A 718 15.19 15.62 0.29
CA LEU A 718 14.93 14.21 0.56
C LEU A 718 13.46 13.99 0.91
N ASP A 719 12.97 12.81 0.55
CA ASP A 719 11.67 12.33 1.00
C ASP A 719 11.66 12.20 2.53
N HIS A 720 10.77 12.98 3.15
CA HIS A 720 10.58 13.04 4.59
C HIS A 720 9.09 13.09 4.93
N GLN A 721 8.72 12.58 6.09
CA GLN A 721 7.35 12.58 6.59
C GLN A 721 7.05 13.89 7.34
N ALA A 722 5.95 14.56 7.00
CA ALA A 722 5.46 15.71 7.76
C ALA A 722 5.00 15.33 9.17
N TYR A 723 5.01 16.30 10.09
CA TYR A 723 4.73 16.15 11.51
C TYR A 723 3.73 17.20 11.98
N ARG A 724 2.80 16.80 12.86
CA ARG A 724 1.99 17.72 13.67
C ARG A 724 1.54 17.03 14.96
N PRO A 725 1.80 17.58 16.16
CA PRO A 725 1.30 17.02 17.41
C PRO A 725 -0.21 17.26 17.54
N ALA A 726 -0.90 16.39 18.26
CA ALA A 726 -2.32 16.47 18.52
C ALA A 726 -2.68 15.83 19.87
N VAL A 727 -3.75 16.31 20.48
CA VAL A 727 -4.43 15.61 21.57
C VAL A 727 -5.45 14.67 20.95
N HIS A 728 -5.57 13.44 21.48
CA HIS A 728 -6.62 12.54 21.02
C HIS A 728 -7.39 11.86 22.16
N PHE A 729 -8.65 11.57 21.84
CA PHE A 729 -9.64 10.91 22.66
C PHE A 729 -10.11 9.64 21.99
N ILE A 730 -10.47 8.64 22.78
CA ILE A 730 -11.15 7.43 22.30
C ILE A 730 -12.44 7.27 23.09
N ASN A 731 -13.57 7.29 22.39
CA ASN A 731 -14.93 7.23 22.93
C ASN A 731 -15.15 8.22 24.08
N GLY A 732 -14.64 9.44 23.91
CA GLY A 732 -14.71 10.52 24.89
C GLY A 732 -13.65 10.49 25.98
N GLU A 733 -12.92 9.39 26.21
CA GLU A 733 -11.84 9.36 27.23
C GLU A 733 -10.53 9.92 26.68
N TYR A 734 -9.87 10.81 27.43
CA TYR A 734 -8.56 11.34 27.05
C TYR A 734 -7.54 10.21 26.90
N TRP A 735 -6.90 10.14 25.73
CA TRP A 735 -5.95 9.06 25.41
C TRP A 735 -4.51 9.55 25.30
N GLY A 736 -4.27 10.86 25.37
CA GLY A 736 -2.93 11.47 25.42
C GLY A 736 -2.54 12.25 24.17
N LEU A 737 -1.32 12.77 24.20
CA LEU A 737 -0.62 13.25 23.00
C LEU A 737 -0.38 12.13 21.99
N ILE A 738 -0.51 12.45 20.71
CA ILE A 738 -0.13 11.65 19.54
C ILE A 738 0.33 12.61 18.43
N ASN A 739 0.95 12.14 17.35
CA ASN A 739 1.26 13.03 16.23
C ASN A 739 0.75 12.48 14.89
N PHE A 740 0.21 13.38 14.06
CA PHE A 740 -0.05 13.10 12.67
C PHE A 740 1.27 12.92 11.93
N ARG A 741 1.35 11.86 11.13
CA ARG A 741 2.44 11.60 10.19
C ARG A 741 1.85 11.18 8.86
N GLU A 742 2.52 11.58 7.79
CA GLU A 742 2.25 11.02 6.46
C GLU A 742 2.57 9.53 6.45
N ARG A 743 1.90 8.76 5.59
CA ARG A 743 2.23 7.35 5.38
C ARG A 743 3.12 7.22 4.15
N VAL A 744 4.37 6.82 4.32
CA VAL A 744 5.22 6.47 3.17
C VAL A 744 4.67 5.20 2.51
N ASP A 745 4.04 5.38 1.36
CA ASP A 745 3.59 4.38 0.40
C ASP A 745 3.47 5.05 -0.99
N ARG A 746 2.98 4.33 -2.00
CA ARG A 746 2.87 4.88 -3.36
C ARG A 746 2.10 6.20 -3.47
N TYR A 747 1.10 6.44 -2.62
CA TYR A 747 0.34 7.69 -2.65
C TYR A 747 1.12 8.88 -2.11
N PHE A 748 2.01 8.63 -1.14
CA PHE A 748 2.94 9.65 -0.65
C PHE A 748 3.93 10.04 -1.76
N ILE A 749 4.50 9.08 -2.47
CA ILE A 749 5.43 9.38 -3.58
C ILE A 749 4.70 10.14 -4.68
N ALA A 750 3.53 9.66 -5.11
CA ALA A 750 2.71 10.29 -6.14
C ALA A 750 2.39 11.77 -5.80
N SER A 751 1.92 12.05 -4.59
CA SER A 751 1.55 13.41 -4.18
C SER A 751 2.76 14.35 -4.04
N HIS A 752 3.93 13.82 -3.72
CA HIS A 752 5.15 14.63 -3.59
C HIS A 752 5.84 14.88 -4.92
N HIS A 753 5.76 13.92 -5.83
CA HIS A 753 6.60 13.90 -7.03
C HIS A 753 5.83 14.06 -8.33
N GLY A 754 4.50 14.13 -8.31
CA GLY A 754 3.68 14.26 -9.51
C GLY A 754 3.87 13.08 -10.48
N VAL A 755 3.90 11.87 -9.92
CA VAL A 755 3.95 10.60 -10.65
C VAL A 755 2.67 9.81 -10.40
N GLU A 756 2.31 8.89 -11.30
CA GLU A 756 1.14 8.03 -11.10
C GLU A 756 1.40 7.01 -10.00
N PRO A 757 0.48 6.79 -9.04
CA PRO A 757 0.66 5.82 -7.96
C PRO A 757 1.00 4.40 -8.45
N GLU A 758 0.46 4.00 -9.59
CA GLU A 758 0.62 2.68 -10.22
C GLU A 758 2.03 2.48 -10.78
N ASP A 759 2.72 3.57 -11.13
CA ASP A 759 4.09 3.52 -11.63
C ASP A 759 5.13 3.54 -10.50
N VAL A 760 4.74 3.82 -9.26
CA VAL A 760 5.66 3.90 -8.12
C VAL A 760 6.10 2.50 -7.67
N VAL A 761 7.42 2.30 -7.65
CA VAL A 761 8.07 1.15 -7.05
C VAL A 761 8.70 1.55 -5.73
N ILE A 762 8.46 0.79 -4.66
CA ILE A 762 9.10 0.94 -3.36
C ILE A 762 9.69 -0.39 -2.90
N LEU A 763 11.01 -0.38 -2.67
CA LEU A 763 11.73 -1.50 -2.06
C LEU A 763 12.21 -1.14 -0.65
N THR A 764 12.34 -2.14 0.21
CA THR A 764 12.73 -2.00 1.62
C THR A 764 13.82 -3.00 2.01
N GLY A 765 14.65 -2.64 2.99
CA GLY A 765 15.74 -3.51 3.48
C GLY A 765 16.60 -4.05 2.34
N ASN A 766 16.79 -5.37 2.32
CA ASN A 766 17.52 -6.07 1.26
C ASN A 766 16.63 -6.33 0.01
N ALA A 767 16.15 -5.25 -0.61
CA ALA A 767 15.33 -5.30 -1.83
C ALA A 767 14.01 -6.11 -1.68
N ILE A 768 13.36 -6.01 -0.52
CA ILE A 768 12.03 -6.57 -0.28
C ILE A 768 11.00 -5.65 -0.91
N ILE A 769 10.13 -6.21 -1.75
CA ILE A 769 9.07 -5.47 -2.45
C ILE A 769 8.00 -5.01 -1.44
N ASP A 770 7.77 -3.70 -1.35
CA ASP A 770 6.62 -3.11 -0.66
C ASP A 770 5.54 -2.68 -1.67
N ASP A 771 5.95 -2.00 -2.76
CA ASP A 771 5.15 -1.73 -3.95
C ASP A 771 6.03 -1.99 -5.20
N GLY A 772 5.51 -2.67 -6.23
CA GLY A 772 6.26 -2.99 -7.45
C GLY A 772 6.27 -4.48 -7.80
N THR A 773 7.12 -4.85 -8.75
CA THR A 773 7.21 -6.18 -9.35
C THR A 773 8.52 -6.89 -8.99
N PHE A 774 8.57 -8.19 -9.29
CA PHE A 774 9.81 -8.95 -9.16
C PHE A 774 10.94 -8.44 -10.06
N GLN A 775 10.60 -7.92 -11.26
CA GLN A 775 11.59 -7.34 -12.16
C GLN A 775 12.24 -6.11 -11.54
N ASP A 776 11.46 -5.26 -10.88
CA ASP A 776 12.00 -4.06 -10.23
C ASP A 776 13.00 -4.41 -9.12
N ARG A 777 12.73 -5.49 -8.38
CA ARG A 777 13.68 -6.06 -7.43
C ARG A 777 14.97 -6.52 -8.11
N LEU A 778 14.87 -7.22 -9.24
CA LEU A 778 16.04 -7.68 -9.99
C LEU A 778 16.89 -6.50 -10.51
N ASP A 779 16.25 -5.46 -11.02
CA ASP A 779 16.95 -4.27 -11.54
C ASP A 779 17.81 -3.61 -10.44
N TYR A 780 17.27 -3.52 -9.21
CA TYR A 780 18.04 -3.01 -8.07
C TYR A 780 19.18 -3.94 -7.65
N LEU A 781 18.93 -5.26 -7.62
CA LEU A 781 19.98 -6.22 -7.28
C LEU A 781 21.11 -6.18 -8.32
N GLN A 782 20.78 -6.04 -9.61
CA GLN A 782 21.77 -5.85 -10.68
C GLN A 782 22.60 -4.58 -10.47
N LEU A 783 21.96 -3.47 -10.09
CA LEU A 783 22.67 -2.22 -9.76
C LEU A 783 23.71 -2.44 -8.63
N ARG A 784 23.28 -3.07 -7.53
CA ARG A 784 24.16 -3.32 -6.38
C ARG A 784 25.28 -4.31 -6.73
N ASP A 785 24.93 -5.43 -7.35
CA ASP A 785 25.88 -6.47 -7.72
C ASP A 785 26.90 -5.95 -8.77
N PHE A 786 26.48 -5.03 -9.66
CA PHE A 786 27.39 -4.35 -10.58
C PHE A 786 28.41 -3.48 -9.83
N VAL A 787 27.99 -2.71 -8.84
CA VAL A 787 28.90 -1.90 -8.00
C VAL A 787 29.89 -2.78 -7.24
N GLU A 788 29.44 -3.94 -6.74
CA GLU A 788 30.30 -4.90 -6.04
C GLU A 788 31.33 -5.58 -6.95
N ALA A 789 30.95 -5.86 -8.21
CA ALA A 789 31.77 -6.64 -9.13
C ALA A 789 32.72 -5.80 -10.00
N ASN A 790 32.59 -4.47 -10.02
CA ASN A 790 33.30 -3.59 -10.94
C ASN A 790 34.02 -2.45 -10.23
N GLU A 791 35.12 -1.98 -10.83
CA GLU A 791 35.89 -0.84 -10.31
C GLU A 791 35.16 0.48 -10.60
N MET A 792 34.68 1.16 -9.55
CA MET A 792 33.95 2.44 -9.68
C MET A 792 34.86 3.65 -9.94
N THR A 793 36.18 3.46 -9.97
CA THR A 793 37.15 4.47 -10.42
C THR A 793 37.12 4.68 -11.93
N LEU A 794 36.54 3.74 -12.69
CA LEU A 794 36.37 3.84 -14.14
C LEU A 794 35.09 4.63 -14.48
N GLU A 795 35.24 5.65 -15.32
CA GLU A 795 34.14 6.58 -15.68
C GLU A 795 32.94 5.86 -16.30
N GLU A 796 33.17 4.87 -17.17
CA GLU A 796 32.10 4.10 -17.83
C GLU A 796 31.24 3.33 -16.80
N ASN A 797 31.90 2.70 -15.81
CA ASN A 797 31.21 1.97 -14.76
C ASN A 797 30.42 2.94 -13.86
N PHE A 798 31.04 4.04 -13.45
CA PHE A 798 30.39 5.02 -12.59
C PHE A 798 29.19 5.67 -13.30
N SER A 799 29.34 6.02 -14.59
CA SER A 799 28.25 6.57 -15.42
C SER A 799 27.06 5.61 -15.52
N TRP A 800 27.32 4.31 -15.74
CA TRP A 800 26.27 3.29 -15.79
C TRP A 800 25.44 3.24 -14.51
N VAL A 801 26.08 3.44 -13.35
CA VAL A 801 25.43 3.47 -12.04
C VAL A 801 24.69 4.79 -11.84
N SER A 802 25.29 5.94 -12.18
CA SER A 802 24.64 7.26 -12.05
C SER A 802 23.41 7.45 -12.92
N ASP A 803 23.32 6.73 -14.03
CA ASP A 803 22.12 6.70 -14.88
C ASP A 803 20.96 5.92 -14.23
N ARG A 804 21.21 5.16 -13.15
CA ARG A 804 20.23 4.28 -12.50
C ARG A 804 19.89 4.70 -11.07
N MET A 805 20.67 5.57 -10.45
CA MET A 805 20.39 6.08 -9.12
C MET A 805 20.77 7.55 -8.98
N ASP A 806 20.01 8.28 -8.17
CA ASP A 806 20.31 9.67 -7.86
C ASP A 806 21.45 9.73 -6.82
N MET A 807 22.64 10.06 -7.30
CA MET A 807 23.86 10.09 -6.48
C MET A 807 23.81 11.13 -5.36
N LEU A 808 23.25 12.32 -5.61
CA LEU A 808 23.17 13.37 -4.60
C LEU A 808 22.11 13.04 -3.55
N ASN A 809 20.98 12.47 -3.95
CA ASN A 809 20.00 11.91 -3.02
C ASN A 809 20.65 10.85 -2.10
N TYR A 810 21.39 9.90 -2.68
CA TYR A 810 22.05 8.85 -1.91
C TYR A 810 23.13 9.41 -0.96
N ILE A 811 23.93 10.38 -1.39
CA ILE A 811 24.92 11.05 -0.54
C ILE A 811 24.23 11.72 0.65
N LYS A 812 23.21 12.56 0.41
CA LYS A 812 22.47 13.27 1.48
C LYS A 812 21.84 12.28 2.47
N TYR A 813 21.22 11.22 1.96
CA TYR A 813 20.63 10.16 2.78
C TYR A 813 21.65 9.53 3.75
N ASN A 814 22.82 9.14 3.23
CA ASN A 814 23.87 8.53 4.06
C ASN A 814 24.46 9.52 5.06
N VAL A 815 24.75 10.76 4.65
CA VAL A 815 25.29 11.81 5.53
C VAL A 815 24.40 12.03 6.74
N ILE A 816 23.08 12.14 6.53
CA ILE A 816 22.12 12.33 7.61
C ILE A 816 22.10 11.12 8.56
N GLN A 817 21.96 9.91 8.01
CA GLN A 817 21.90 8.68 8.82
C GLN A 817 23.15 8.48 9.69
N ILE A 818 24.33 8.74 9.12
CA ILE A 818 25.63 8.66 9.81
C ILE A 818 25.76 9.76 10.86
N TYR A 819 25.37 11.00 10.52
CA TYR A 819 25.49 12.14 11.43
C TYR A 819 24.64 11.93 12.68
N VAL A 820 23.34 11.64 12.51
CA VAL A 820 22.40 11.43 13.64
C VAL A 820 22.67 10.14 14.40
N GLY A 821 23.51 9.26 13.84
CA GLY A 821 23.91 8.01 14.47
C GLY A 821 22.74 7.04 14.62
N ASN A 822 22.04 6.75 13.52
CA ASN A 822 20.91 5.83 13.54
C ASN A 822 21.40 4.38 13.72
N TRP A 823 21.13 3.81 14.91
CA TRP A 823 21.60 2.49 15.28
C TRP A 823 20.88 1.33 14.59
N ASP A 824 19.66 1.55 14.14
CA ASP A 824 18.86 0.50 13.48
C ASP A 824 19.09 0.47 11.96
N TRP A 825 19.91 1.39 11.44
CA TRP A 825 20.36 1.47 10.05
C TRP A 825 21.85 1.08 9.93
N PRO A 826 22.38 0.52 8.82
CA PRO A 826 21.76 0.29 7.50
C PRO A 826 21.12 -1.09 7.28
N GLN A 827 21.22 -2.00 8.24
CA GLN A 827 20.64 -3.34 8.11
C GLN A 827 19.11 -3.37 8.23
N ASN A 828 18.51 -2.36 8.87
CA ASN A 828 17.08 -2.08 8.86
C ASN A 828 16.82 -0.62 8.45
N ASN A 829 15.54 -0.23 8.40
CA ASN A 829 15.08 1.15 8.12
C ASN A 829 15.61 1.73 6.80
N VAL A 830 15.84 0.85 5.82
CA VAL A 830 16.15 1.21 4.43
C VAL A 830 14.86 1.15 3.61
N ARG A 831 14.56 2.24 2.93
CA ARG A 831 13.48 2.34 1.95
C ARG A 831 13.93 3.24 0.81
N PHE A 832 13.62 2.83 -0.41
CA PHE A 832 13.98 3.55 -1.62
C PHE A 832 12.98 3.25 -2.73
N TRP A 833 12.87 4.17 -3.68
CA TRP A 833 11.83 4.16 -4.69
C TRP A 833 12.36 4.57 -6.06
N ARG A 834 11.61 4.21 -7.11
CA ARG A 834 11.75 4.74 -8.46
C ARG A 834 10.40 4.73 -9.17
N THR A 835 10.31 5.40 -10.31
CA THR A 835 9.19 5.26 -11.24
C THR A 835 9.49 4.11 -12.20
N SER A 836 8.51 3.24 -12.45
CA SER A 836 8.67 2.06 -13.32
C SER A 836 8.71 2.42 -14.80
N GLN A 837 7.95 3.43 -15.20
CA GLN A 837 7.90 4.00 -16.54
C GLN A 837 8.73 5.28 -16.59
N ALA A 838 9.97 5.18 -17.10
CA ALA A 838 10.78 6.38 -17.27
C ALA A 838 10.28 7.23 -18.45
N ASP A 839 10.07 8.52 -18.24
CA ASP A 839 9.77 9.50 -19.30
C ASP A 839 10.95 10.43 -19.52
N SER A 840 11.75 10.11 -20.54
CA SER A 840 12.89 10.93 -20.97
C SER A 840 12.53 12.34 -21.47
N GLN A 841 11.25 12.64 -21.73
CA GLN A 841 10.79 13.96 -22.16
C GLN A 841 10.31 14.83 -20.99
N SER A 842 10.09 14.23 -19.82
CA SER A 842 9.63 14.95 -18.64
C SER A 842 10.75 15.82 -18.06
N LEU A 843 10.42 17.08 -17.77
CA LEU A 843 11.30 17.99 -17.02
C LEU A 843 11.31 17.68 -15.52
N ASN A 844 10.36 16.86 -15.05
CA ASN A 844 10.28 16.44 -13.66
C ASN A 844 11.18 15.23 -13.44
N CYS A 845 12.26 15.42 -12.69
CA CYS A 845 13.27 14.38 -12.44
C CYS A 845 12.71 13.12 -11.77
N ALA A 846 11.54 13.17 -11.13
CA ALA A 846 10.87 11.98 -10.60
C ALA A 846 10.54 10.93 -11.68
N HIS A 847 10.43 11.34 -12.95
CA HIS A 847 10.08 10.47 -14.07
C HIS A 847 11.31 9.84 -14.75
N ASP A 848 12.53 10.03 -14.24
CA ASP A 848 13.75 9.53 -14.88
C ASP A 848 14.05 8.03 -14.62
N GLY A 849 13.25 7.36 -13.80
CA GLY A 849 13.43 5.95 -13.45
C GLY A 849 14.60 5.65 -12.50
N ARG A 850 15.30 6.66 -11.98
CA ARG A 850 16.43 6.46 -11.05
C ARG A 850 15.96 6.14 -9.64
N TRP A 851 16.72 5.28 -8.96
CA TRP A 851 16.51 4.94 -7.55
C TRP A 851 16.85 6.12 -6.62
N ARG A 852 15.98 6.37 -5.64
CA ARG A 852 16.07 7.42 -4.61
C ARG A 852 15.73 6.86 -3.24
N TRP A 853 16.49 7.25 -2.22
CA TRP A 853 16.33 6.81 -0.83
C TRP A 853 15.46 7.76 -0.04
N ILE A 854 14.71 7.19 0.90
CA ILE A 854 13.74 7.89 1.75
C ILE A 854 14.25 7.90 3.19
N LEU A 855 14.17 9.06 3.86
CA LEU A 855 14.39 9.13 5.30
C LEU A 855 13.22 8.47 6.03
N PHE A 856 13.51 7.37 6.71
CA PHE A 856 12.50 6.52 7.30
C PHE A 856 12.95 5.99 8.66
N ASP A 857 12.07 6.06 9.65
CA ASP A 857 12.21 5.46 10.98
C ASP A 857 13.52 5.86 11.70
N LEU A 858 13.59 7.12 12.13
CA LEU A 858 14.81 7.75 12.67
C LEU A 858 14.85 7.84 14.21
N ASP A 859 13.89 7.23 14.92
CA ASP A 859 13.84 7.30 16.40
C ASP A 859 14.99 6.57 17.12
N ALA A 860 15.80 5.79 16.39
CA ALA A 860 17.04 5.20 16.89
C ALA A 860 18.29 6.12 16.70
N GLY A 861 18.11 7.37 16.26
CA GLY A 861 19.16 8.39 16.23
C GLY A 861 19.16 9.31 17.47
N LEU A 862 20.14 10.22 17.53
CA LEU A 862 20.22 11.31 18.54
C LEU A 862 20.22 10.81 20.00
N LEU A 863 21.07 9.81 20.30
CA LEU A 863 21.16 9.14 21.61
C LEU A 863 19.88 8.35 21.97
N PRO A 864 19.62 7.21 21.30
CA PRO A 864 18.42 6.42 21.54
C PRO A 864 18.47 5.66 22.88
N VAL A 865 17.38 4.97 23.20
CA VAL A 865 17.20 4.24 24.46
C VAL A 865 18.30 3.19 24.68
N GLY A 866 18.86 3.18 25.89
CA GLY A 866 19.81 2.16 26.33
C GLY A 866 21.25 2.36 25.85
N ARG A 867 21.55 3.44 25.10
CA ARG A 867 22.92 3.78 24.69
C ARG A 867 23.56 4.82 25.63
N PRO A 868 24.85 4.69 25.97
CA PRO A 868 25.53 5.62 26.87
C PRO A 868 25.80 6.98 26.21
N TRP A 869 26.09 8.00 27.00
CA TRP A 869 26.42 9.36 26.54
C TRP A 869 27.62 9.41 25.57
N SER A 870 28.57 8.48 25.68
CA SER A 870 29.71 8.35 24.75
C SER A 870 29.30 8.04 23.30
N THR A 871 28.01 7.81 23.04
CA THR A 871 27.47 7.59 21.69
C THR A 871 27.66 8.80 20.77
N ALA A 872 27.77 10.03 21.30
CA ALA A 872 28.08 11.21 20.50
C ALA A 872 29.46 11.10 19.80
N ASP A 873 30.40 10.37 20.39
CA ASP A 873 31.75 10.10 19.86
C ASP A 873 31.84 8.75 19.12
N PHE A 874 30.75 7.99 19.00
CA PHE A 874 30.80 6.73 18.24
C PHE A 874 30.88 6.99 16.73
N SER A 875 31.89 6.40 16.08
CA SER A 875 32.07 6.49 14.62
C SER A 875 31.06 5.60 13.88
N HIS A 876 29.91 6.17 13.57
CA HIS A 876 28.94 5.56 12.66
C HIS A 876 29.50 5.46 11.23
N LEU A 877 30.47 6.30 10.88
CA LEU A 877 31.18 6.26 9.61
C LEU A 877 31.91 4.92 9.43
N GLU A 878 32.72 4.51 10.40
CA GLU A 878 33.41 3.21 10.34
C GLU A 878 32.43 2.04 10.25
N ARG A 879 31.35 2.11 11.04
CA ARG A 879 30.32 1.07 11.07
C ARG A 879 29.71 0.85 9.70
N VAL A 880 29.33 1.90 8.97
CA VAL A 880 28.60 1.76 7.69
C VAL A 880 29.48 1.30 6.53
N PHE A 881 30.80 1.30 6.72
CA PHE A 881 31.76 0.66 5.82
C PHE A 881 32.18 -0.74 6.30
N GLY A 882 31.40 -1.36 7.20
CA GLY A 882 31.62 -2.73 7.66
C GLY A 882 32.83 -2.90 8.59
N LYS A 883 33.30 -1.82 9.24
CA LYS A 883 34.41 -1.85 10.19
C LYS A 883 33.89 -1.81 11.64
N GLY A 884 34.75 -2.25 12.56
CA GLY A 884 34.47 -2.21 14.00
C GLY A 884 33.61 -3.37 14.52
N PRO A 885 33.32 -3.39 15.84
CA PRO A 885 32.67 -4.51 16.51
C PRO A 885 31.16 -4.65 16.22
N GLU A 886 30.51 -3.60 15.70
CA GLU A 886 29.09 -3.58 15.35
C GLU A 886 28.87 -3.44 13.82
N ALA A 887 29.79 -3.99 13.02
CA ALA A 887 29.73 -3.97 11.56
C ALA A 887 28.40 -4.60 11.04
N PRO A 888 27.65 -3.90 10.17
CA PRO A 888 26.42 -4.41 9.58
C PRO A 888 26.67 -5.57 8.60
N VAL A 889 25.56 -6.19 8.19
CA VAL A 889 25.56 -7.23 7.16
C VAL A 889 26.02 -6.69 5.79
N PRO A 890 26.85 -7.43 5.02
CA PRO A 890 27.52 -6.91 3.82
C PRO A 890 26.60 -6.29 2.76
N TRP A 891 25.42 -6.87 2.53
CA TRP A 891 24.46 -6.37 1.52
C TRP A 891 24.04 -4.91 1.79
N SER A 892 24.10 -4.46 3.04
CA SER A 892 23.67 -3.13 3.47
C SER A 892 24.76 -2.06 3.36
N THR A 893 26.03 -2.47 3.22
CA THR A 893 27.20 -1.57 3.19
C THR A 893 27.89 -1.54 1.83
N SER A 894 27.64 -2.54 0.97
CA SER A 894 28.39 -2.77 -0.26
C SER A 894 28.25 -1.65 -1.29
N LEU A 895 27.02 -1.12 -1.49
CA LEU A 895 26.78 -0.04 -2.44
C LEU A 895 27.59 1.23 -2.10
N LEU A 896 27.52 1.70 -0.85
CA LEU A 896 28.30 2.84 -0.39
C LEU A 896 29.81 2.55 -0.45
N SER A 897 30.22 1.34 -0.06
CA SER A 897 31.62 0.94 -0.05
C SER A 897 32.24 0.91 -1.46
N GLY A 898 31.50 0.47 -2.48
CA GLY A 898 31.99 0.48 -3.86
C GLY A 898 32.02 1.90 -4.45
N LEU A 899 31.01 2.73 -4.15
CA LEU A 899 30.93 4.09 -4.69
C LEU A 899 32.01 5.03 -4.14
N ILE A 900 32.49 4.82 -2.91
CA ILE A 900 33.49 5.67 -2.26
C ILE A 900 34.87 5.63 -2.94
N ASP A 901 35.13 4.65 -3.81
CA ASP A 901 36.37 4.56 -4.58
C ASP A 901 36.43 5.64 -5.68
N ASN A 902 35.27 6.03 -6.23
CA ASN A 902 35.17 7.11 -7.20
C ASN A 902 35.51 8.46 -6.57
N SER A 903 36.41 9.24 -7.19
CA SER A 903 36.87 10.51 -6.60
C SER A 903 35.79 11.58 -6.53
N TRP A 904 34.90 11.67 -7.52
CA TRP A 904 33.80 12.63 -7.47
C TRP A 904 32.86 12.26 -6.32
N PHE A 905 32.43 11.00 -6.25
CA PHE A 905 31.51 10.55 -5.19
C PHE A 905 32.12 10.74 -3.81
N ARG A 906 33.38 10.33 -3.61
CA ARG A 906 34.11 10.49 -2.35
C ARG A 906 34.22 11.94 -1.91
N ASN A 907 34.65 12.83 -2.80
CA ASN A 907 34.82 14.24 -2.48
C ASN A 907 33.46 14.87 -2.17
N SER A 908 32.44 14.57 -2.97
CA SER A 908 31.07 15.04 -2.74
C SER A 908 30.50 14.54 -1.40
N PHE A 909 30.74 13.28 -1.05
CA PHE A 909 30.33 12.70 0.22
C PHE A 909 31.00 13.39 1.43
N ILE A 910 32.31 13.66 1.34
CA ILE A 910 33.06 14.36 2.40
C ILE A 910 32.60 15.82 2.51
N ASN A 911 32.48 16.53 1.38
CA ASN A 911 32.07 17.93 1.35
C ASN A 911 30.62 18.11 1.85
N ALA A 912 29.73 17.16 1.55
CA ALA A 912 28.38 17.16 2.07
C ALA A 912 28.35 17.15 3.61
N PHE A 913 29.24 16.41 4.29
CA PHE A 913 29.33 16.49 5.76
C PHE A 913 29.70 17.90 6.22
N SER A 914 30.70 18.54 5.61
CA SER A 914 31.10 19.92 5.94
C SER A 914 29.92 20.89 5.81
N GLU A 915 29.19 20.81 4.71
CA GLU A 915 28.03 21.66 4.43
C GLU A 915 26.91 21.43 5.45
N GLN A 916 26.54 20.17 5.72
CA GLN A 916 25.44 19.85 6.63
C GLN A 916 25.79 20.12 8.10
N ILE A 917 27.05 19.96 8.51
CA ILE A 917 27.51 20.30 9.86
C ILE A 917 27.41 21.82 10.10
N ALA A 918 27.79 22.64 9.12
CA ALA A 918 27.73 24.09 9.23
C ALA A 918 26.30 24.63 9.18
N THR A 919 25.40 23.97 8.43
CA THR A 919 24.04 24.45 8.17
C THR A 919 23.00 23.67 8.99
N THR A 920 22.52 22.54 8.45
CA THR A 920 21.46 21.68 9.01
C THR A 920 21.69 21.29 10.46
N PHE A 921 22.91 20.89 10.80
CA PHE A 921 23.28 20.33 12.09
C PHE A 921 24.07 21.29 12.97
N SER A 922 23.99 22.61 12.70
CA SER A 922 24.59 23.58 13.60
C SER A 922 23.94 23.49 15.00
N PRO A 923 24.72 23.58 16.10
CA PRO A 923 24.17 23.44 17.45
C PRO A 923 23.02 24.41 17.74
N GLU A 924 23.14 25.66 17.27
CA GLU A 924 22.13 26.71 17.44
C GLU A 924 20.81 26.30 16.80
N ARG A 925 20.82 25.91 15.53
CA ARG A 925 19.62 25.48 14.80
C ARG A 925 18.98 24.25 15.43
N MET A 926 19.80 23.25 15.76
CA MET A 926 19.33 22.02 16.39
C MET A 926 18.61 22.33 17.71
N ASN A 927 19.19 23.17 18.57
CA ASN A 927 18.61 23.52 19.85
C ASN A 927 17.32 24.36 19.70
N LEU A 928 17.31 25.36 18.82
CA LEU A 928 16.14 26.21 18.58
C LEU A 928 14.94 25.38 18.09
N LEU A 929 15.13 24.51 17.09
CA LEU A 929 14.05 23.67 16.58
C LEU A 929 13.53 22.69 17.64
N LEU A 930 14.42 22.14 18.48
CA LEU A 930 14.00 21.26 19.57
C LEU A 930 13.14 22.01 20.58
N ASP A 931 13.55 23.21 20.97
CA ASP A 931 12.81 24.05 21.92
C ASP A 931 11.44 24.47 21.37
N ASP A 932 11.37 24.83 20.07
CA ASP A 932 10.10 25.17 19.40
C ASP A 932 9.11 23.99 19.39
N MET A 933 9.58 22.78 19.05
CA MET A 933 8.75 21.58 19.03
C MET A 933 8.26 21.18 20.43
N LEU A 934 9.09 21.39 21.47
CA LEU A 934 8.72 21.11 22.86
C LEU A 934 7.70 22.12 23.39
N ALA A 935 7.88 23.40 23.07
CA ALA A 935 6.97 24.48 23.46
C ALA A 935 5.55 24.26 22.90
N GLU A 936 5.43 23.70 21.69
CA GLU A 936 4.12 23.37 21.09
C GLU A 936 3.31 22.38 21.94
N MET A 937 3.99 21.41 22.57
CA MET A 937 3.34 20.31 23.33
C MET A 937 3.22 20.57 24.82
N GLU A 938 3.89 21.59 25.37
CA GLU A 938 4.10 21.78 26.81
C GLU A 938 2.79 21.70 27.62
N GLY A 939 1.73 22.35 27.15
CA GLY A 939 0.43 22.40 27.85
C GLY A 939 -0.28 21.05 27.99
N SER A 940 0.12 20.02 27.24
CA SER A 940 -0.50 18.69 27.23
C SER A 940 0.40 17.58 27.78
N LEU A 941 1.68 17.85 28.07
CA LEU A 941 2.63 16.85 28.54
C LEU A 941 2.22 16.26 29.90
N LEU A 942 1.81 17.11 30.85
CA LEU A 942 1.39 16.65 32.17
C LEU A 942 0.15 15.74 32.11
N GLU A 943 -0.86 16.13 31.34
CA GLU A 943 -2.09 15.34 31.20
C GLU A 943 -1.82 13.99 30.50
N HIS A 944 -0.91 13.98 29.51
CA HIS A 944 -0.43 12.74 28.91
C HIS A 944 0.23 11.81 29.94
N SER A 945 1.11 12.34 30.81
CA SER A 945 1.78 11.56 31.86
C SER A 945 0.82 11.05 32.93
N LEU A 946 -0.24 11.80 33.26
CA LEU A 946 -1.29 11.34 34.18
C LEU A 946 -2.11 10.19 33.58
N ARG A 947 -2.38 10.25 32.27
CA ARG A 947 -3.07 9.17 31.55
C ARG A 947 -2.20 7.91 31.39
N TRP A 948 -0.92 8.07 31.11
CA TRP A 948 0.06 6.98 30.93
C TRP A 948 1.06 7.01 32.08
N THR A 949 0.59 6.66 33.28
CA THR A 949 1.35 6.77 34.53
C THR A 949 2.71 6.06 34.44
N ASN A 950 3.78 6.68 34.93
CA ASN A 950 5.15 6.14 34.96
C ASN A 950 5.77 5.81 33.58
N MET A 951 5.27 6.40 32.49
CA MET A 951 5.69 6.03 31.13
C MET A 951 6.46 7.09 30.35
N VAL A 952 6.43 8.36 30.76
CA VAL A 952 7.16 9.43 30.08
C VAL A 952 8.16 10.06 31.04
N ASP A 953 9.43 9.73 30.86
CA ASP A 953 10.55 10.39 31.53
C ASP A 953 11.44 11.05 30.46
N VAL A 954 11.40 12.38 30.43
CA VAL A 954 12.17 13.21 29.49
C VAL A 954 13.37 13.88 30.15
N SER A 955 13.59 13.64 31.45
CA SER A 955 14.54 14.40 32.26
C SER A 955 15.98 14.26 31.76
N ASP A 956 16.34 13.08 31.25
CA ASP A 956 17.67 12.81 30.68
C ASP A 956 17.72 13.02 29.16
N ASP A 957 16.59 12.93 28.45
CA ASP A 957 16.56 12.92 26.99
C ASP A 957 16.83 14.29 26.36
N ILE A 958 16.26 15.38 26.92
CA ILE A 958 16.43 16.73 26.38
C ILE A 958 17.89 17.21 26.57
N PRO A 959 18.48 17.13 27.78
CA PRO A 959 19.92 17.42 27.95
C PRO A 959 20.79 16.52 27.07
N GLY A 960 20.39 15.25 26.88
CA GLY A 960 20.89 14.30 25.89
C GLY A 960 21.10 14.90 24.52
N ILE A 961 19.99 15.25 23.87
CA ILE A 961 20.01 15.77 22.51
C ILE A 961 20.78 17.09 22.42
N LYS A 962 20.62 17.99 23.39
CA LYS A 962 21.33 19.29 23.38
C LYS A 962 22.85 19.09 23.49
N ARG A 963 23.28 18.13 24.31
CA ARG A 963 24.69 17.73 24.39
C ARG A 963 25.17 17.10 23.09
N PHE A 964 24.40 16.19 22.49
CA PHE A 964 24.70 15.59 21.19
C PHE A 964 24.87 16.69 20.12
N ALA A 965 23.93 17.63 20.03
CA ALA A 965 23.99 18.74 19.08
C ALA A 965 25.27 19.58 19.25
N THR A 966 25.76 19.73 20.48
CA THR A 966 26.97 20.51 20.78
C THR A 966 28.27 19.73 20.49
N GLU A 967 28.34 18.45 20.87
CA GLU A 967 29.59 17.66 20.81
C GLU A 967 29.77 16.95 19.46
N ARG A 968 28.68 16.49 18.81
CA ARG A 968 28.73 15.68 17.58
C ARG A 968 29.46 16.33 16.41
N PRO A 969 29.33 17.66 16.14
CA PRO A 969 30.05 18.30 15.03
C PRO A 969 31.56 18.03 15.04
N ALA A 970 32.21 18.25 16.19
CA ALA A 970 33.66 18.08 16.33
C ALA A 970 34.08 16.61 16.16
N HIS A 971 33.34 15.69 16.78
CA HIS A 971 33.59 14.26 16.64
C HIS A 971 33.44 13.79 15.19
N MET A 972 32.41 14.25 14.47
CA MET A 972 32.21 13.84 13.08
C MET A 972 33.35 14.33 12.16
N LEU A 973 33.81 15.58 12.34
CA LEU A 973 34.96 16.09 11.60
C LEU A 973 36.22 15.24 11.88
N GLU A 974 36.46 14.89 13.15
CA GLU A 974 37.58 14.03 13.53
C GLU A 974 37.47 12.61 12.92
N HIS A 975 36.29 11.99 12.97
CA HIS A 975 36.04 10.67 12.39
C HIS A 975 36.30 10.66 10.89
N ILE A 976 35.92 11.71 10.15
CA ILE A 976 36.17 11.83 8.71
C ILE A 976 37.67 12.00 8.43
N VAL A 977 38.38 12.86 9.19
CA VAL A 977 39.84 13.00 9.07
C VAL A 977 40.55 11.66 9.26
N GLN A 978 40.17 10.93 10.31
CA GLN A 978 40.79 9.66 10.65
C GLN A 978 40.47 8.58 9.60
N TYR A 979 39.21 8.44 9.21
CA TYR A 979 38.76 7.38 8.30
C TYR A 979 39.36 7.52 6.90
N PHE A 980 39.41 8.75 6.36
CA PHE A 980 39.93 9.02 5.02
C PHE A 980 41.41 9.42 5.01
N GLU A 981 42.10 9.35 6.16
CA GLU A 981 43.52 9.69 6.32
C GLU A 981 43.86 11.11 5.81
N LEU A 982 42.99 12.08 6.11
CA LEU A 982 43.13 13.46 5.63
C LEU A 982 44.13 14.24 6.48
N LYS A 983 44.69 15.31 5.92
CA LYS A 983 45.72 16.14 6.62
C LYS A 983 45.16 16.96 7.78
N GLY A 984 43.85 17.14 7.83
CA GLY A 984 43.15 17.98 8.79
C GLY A 984 42.00 18.73 8.11
N THR A 985 41.52 19.76 8.77
CA THR A 985 40.44 20.63 8.29
C THR A 985 40.97 22.01 7.92
N ALA A 986 40.19 22.75 7.14
CA ALA A 986 40.41 24.15 6.80
C ALA A 986 39.09 24.92 6.87
N GLN A 987 39.05 26.05 7.56
CA GLN A 987 37.87 26.91 7.57
C GLN A 987 37.88 27.86 6.36
N ILE A 988 36.79 27.83 5.60
CA ILE A 988 36.55 28.67 4.41
C ILE A 988 35.37 29.59 4.71
N PHE A 989 35.48 30.87 4.35
CA PHE A 989 34.45 31.88 4.55
C PHE A 989 33.77 32.24 3.23
N PHE A 990 32.44 32.34 3.22
CA PHE A 990 31.65 32.62 2.02
C PHE A 990 30.92 33.95 2.17
N GLY A 991 31.27 34.95 1.36
CA GLY A 991 30.65 36.28 1.40
C GLY A 991 30.13 36.72 0.03
N VAL A 992 29.21 37.68 0.01
CA VAL A 992 28.75 38.30 -1.24
C VAL A 992 28.97 39.81 -1.19
N THR A 993 29.24 40.45 -2.32
CA THR A 993 29.44 41.90 -2.41
C THR A 993 28.83 42.48 -3.68
N GLY A 994 28.72 43.81 -3.74
CA GLY A 994 28.21 44.54 -4.91
C GLY A 994 26.80 45.12 -4.70
N GLU A 995 26.19 45.58 -5.79
CA GLU A 995 24.84 46.19 -5.77
C GLU A 995 23.72 45.17 -6.04
N GLY A 996 24.06 43.99 -6.58
CA GLY A 996 23.12 42.86 -6.73
C GLY A 996 23.17 41.91 -5.55
N SER A 997 22.35 40.85 -5.59
CA SER A 997 22.27 39.79 -4.58
C SER A 997 22.44 38.40 -5.19
N GLY A 998 22.72 37.41 -4.35
CA GLY A 998 22.96 36.03 -4.77
C GLY A 998 23.54 35.19 -3.64
N GLY A 999 24.09 34.04 -4.00
CA GLY A 999 24.73 33.10 -3.10
C GLY A 999 25.56 32.07 -3.84
N PHE A 1000 25.60 30.84 -3.33
CA PHE A 1000 26.45 29.77 -3.82
C PHE A 1000 25.67 28.46 -3.99
N ARG A 1001 25.96 27.70 -5.05
CA ARG A 1001 25.69 26.26 -5.14
C ARG A 1001 26.91 25.52 -4.63
N LEU A 1002 26.75 24.85 -3.49
CA LEU A 1002 27.72 23.90 -2.96
C LEU A 1002 27.36 22.47 -3.45
N THR A 1003 27.94 21.43 -2.86
CA THR A 1003 27.72 20.03 -3.28
C THR A 1003 26.27 19.58 -3.08
N THR A 1004 25.72 19.86 -1.90
CA THR A 1004 24.41 19.37 -1.44
C THR A 1004 23.48 20.48 -0.98
N THR A 1005 24.03 21.66 -0.69
CA THR A 1005 23.32 22.80 -0.12
C THR A 1005 23.46 24.04 -1.01
N PRO A 1006 22.37 24.71 -1.40
CA PRO A 1006 22.44 26.11 -1.80
C PRO A 1006 22.74 26.95 -0.55
N LEU A 1007 23.72 27.86 -0.62
CA LEU A 1007 24.11 28.76 0.46
C LEU A 1007 23.78 30.20 0.07
N ASN A 1008 22.82 30.79 0.77
CA ASN A 1008 22.32 32.16 0.64
C ASN A 1008 21.69 32.60 1.97
N ASP A 1009 21.17 33.82 2.03
CA ASP A 1009 20.57 34.40 3.24
C ASP A 1009 19.33 33.64 3.75
N ASN A 1010 18.70 32.79 2.92
CA ASN A 1010 17.57 31.95 3.30
C ASN A 1010 17.99 30.52 3.71
N THR A 1011 19.29 30.22 3.65
CA THR A 1011 19.80 28.88 3.94
C THR A 1011 19.68 28.58 5.43
N PRO A 1012 19.08 27.45 5.81
CA PRO A 1012 18.95 27.09 7.22
C PRO A 1012 20.29 27.07 7.97
N GLY A 1013 20.39 27.86 9.04
CA GLY A 1013 21.62 28.01 9.84
C GLY A 1013 22.41 29.28 9.54
N VAL A 1014 22.11 29.99 8.43
CA VAL A 1014 22.60 31.34 8.17
C VAL A 1014 21.73 32.33 8.95
N ILE A 1015 22.32 33.04 9.91
CA ILE A 1015 21.61 33.98 10.80
C ILE A 1015 21.95 35.46 10.52
N THR A 1016 23.05 35.70 9.81
CA THR A 1016 23.51 37.02 9.35
C THR A 1016 23.65 36.95 7.83
N SER A 1017 23.29 38.03 7.13
CA SER A 1017 23.41 38.07 5.67
C SER A 1017 24.85 37.84 5.21
N LEU A 1018 25.03 37.10 4.11
CA LEU A 1018 26.34 36.84 3.49
C LEU A 1018 27.03 38.14 3.04
N ALA A 1019 26.28 39.22 2.85
CA ALA A 1019 26.81 40.55 2.51
C ALA A 1019 27.35 41.30 3.72
N GLU A 1020 26.86 40.99 4.92
CA GLU A 1020 27.25 41.62 6.17
C GLU A 1020 28.42 40.87 6.83
N GLU A 1021 28.35 39.54 6.85
CA GLU A 1021 29.35 38.67 7.46
C GLU A 1021 29.57 37.40 6.62
N PRO A 1022 30.80 37.12 6.17
CA PRO A 1022 31.11 35.89 5.46
C PRO A 1022 30.81 34.64 6.32
N PHE A 1023 30.02 33.71 5.78
CA PHE A 1023 29.59 32.51 6.49
C PHE A 1023 30.70 31.44 6.52
N PRO A 1024 31.08 30.91 7.69
CA PRO A 1024 32.16 29.94 7.81
C PRO A 1024 31.69 28.50 7.56
N ILE A 1025 32.45 27.74 6.75
CA ILE A 1025 32.30 26.29 6.61
C ILE A 1025 33.66 25.62 6.79
N THR A 1026 33.73 24.61 7.66
CA THR A 1026 34.93 23.81 7.87
C THR A 1026 35.00 22.65 6.88
N TYR A 1027 35.88 22.77 5.88
CA TYR A 1027 36.18 21.73 4.89
C TYR A 1027 37.43 20.92 5.28
N PHE A 1028 37.78 19.92 4.46
CA PHE A 1028 38.92 19.05 4.69
C PHE A 1028 40.08 19.37 3.74
N GLN A 1029 41.29 19.44 4.29
CA GLN A 1029 42.49 19.76 3.52
C GLN A 1029 42.80 18.66 2.51
N GLY A 1030 43.05 19.05 1.26
CA GLY A 1030 43.36 18.12 0.17
C GLY A 1030 42.15 17.47 -0.50
N VAL A 1031 40.93 17.79 -0.06
CA VAL A 1031 39.68 17.39 -0.73
C VAL A 1031 39.19 18.56 -1.59
N PRO A 1032 39.19 18.45 -2.93
CA PRO A 1032 38.68 19.52 -3.79
C PRO A 1032 37.21 19.84 -3.53
N VAL A 1033 36.86 21.12 -3.54
CA VAL A 1033 35.49 21.62 -3.41
C VAL A 1033 35.13 22.40 -4.67
N THR A 1034 34.02 22.06 -5.31
CA THR A 1034 33.49 22.79 -6.46
C THR A 1034 32.34 23.68 -6.00
N ILE A 1035 32.43 24.96 -6.29
CA ILE A 1035 31.52 26.01 -5.83
C ILE A 1035 31.08 26.80 -7.04
N THR A 1036 29.78 27.09 -7.15
CA THR A 1036 29.25 27.96 -8.20
C THR A 1036 28.56 29.16 -7.58
N ALA A 1037 28.92 30.39 -7.95
CA ALA A 1037 28.16 31.57 -7.59
C ALA A 1037 26.82 31.58 -8.34
N LEU A 1038 25.72 31.73 -7.60
CA LEU A 1038 24.36 31.80 -8.13
C LEU A 1038 23.81 33.21 -7.89
N ALA A 1039 23.44 33.92 -8.94
CA ALA A 1039 22.80 35.22 -8.80
C ALA A 1039 21.31 35.06 -8.48
N ASP A 1040 20.77 35.92 -7.62
CA ASP A 1040 19.33 36.01 -7.41
C ASP A 1040 18.62 36.54 -8.67
N PRO A 1041 17.28 36.40 -8.78
CA PRO A 1041 16.53 37.12 -9.79
C PRO A 1041 16.88 38.61 -9.80
N GLU A 1042 17.07 39.19 -10.99
CA GLU A 1042 17.48 40.60 -11.21
C GLU A 1042 18.95 40.92 -10.90
N SER A 1043 19.77 39.90 -10.61
CA SER A 1043 21.21 40.06 -10.40
C SER A 1043 22.03 39.27 -11.42
N VAL A 1044 23.28 39.67 -11.61
CA VAL A 1044 24.26 38.91 -12.39
C VAL A 1044 25.57 38.80 -11.64
N PHE A 1045 26.20 37.63 -11.74
CA PHE A 1045 27.56 37.42 -11.28
C PHE A 1045 28.56 38.22 -12.14
N THR A 1046 29.50 38.90 -11.49
CA THR A 1046 30.47 39.80 -12.13
C THR A 1046 31.93 39.44 -11.85
N GLY A 1047 32.19 38.43 -11.02
CA GLY A 1047 33.53 37.93 -10.72
C GLY A 1047 33.76 37.66 -9.23
N TRP A 1048 34.95 37.15 -8.93
CA TRP A 1048 35.42 36.86 -7.57
C TRP A 1048 36.37 37.96 -7.07
N ASP A 1049 36.36 38.26 -5.77
CA ASP A 1049 37.34 39.20 -5.19
C ASP A 1049 38.74 38.58 -5.12
N GLU A 1050 38.82 37.30 -4.77
CA GLU A 1050 40.09 36.59 -4.59
C GLU A 1050 40.66 36.02 -5.90
N PHE A 1051 39.79 35.86 -6.90
CA PHE A 1051 40.16 35.41 -8.25
C PHE A 1051 39.66 36.41 -9.32
N PRO A 1052 40.19 37.66 -9.33
CA PRO A 1052 39.66 38.73 -10.17
C PRO A 1052 39.85 38.51 -11.67
N ASP A 1053 40.78 37.64 -12.06
CA ASP A 1053 41.06 37.28 -13.45
C ASP A 1053 40.25 36.06 -13.94
N ASP A 1054 39.50 35.38 -13.06
CA ASP A 1054 38.65 34.25 -13.42
C ASP A 1054 37.21 34.72 -13.71
N PRO A 1055 36.75 34.68 -14.97
CA PRO A 1055 35.39 35.08 -15.32
C PRO A 1055 34.35 34.01 -15.01
N SER A 1056 34.77 32.79 -14.62
CA SER A 1056 33.88 31.67 -14.36
C SER A 1056 33.09 31.88 -13.06
N PRO A 1057 31.76 31.69 -13.07
CA PRO A 1057 30.99 31.60 -11.83
C PRO A 1057 31.29 30.32 -11.05
N THR A 1058 31.95 29.32 -11.66
CA THR A 1058 32.31 28.06 -11.01
C THR A 1058 33.80 27.98 -10.75
N LEU A 1059 34.18 27.69 -9.51
CA LEU A 1059 35.55 27.45 -9.06
C LEU A 1059 35.69 26.04 -8.49
N THR A 1060 36.84 25.41 -8.70
CA THR A 1060 37.27 24.24 -7.92
C THR A 1060 38.50 24.64 -7.12
N ILE A 1061 38.39 24.62 -5.78
CA ILE A 1061 39.46 25.00 -4.87
C ILE A 1061 39.95 23.80 -4.06
N ILE A 1062 41.19 23.87 -3.59
CA ILE A 1062 41.66 23.04 -2.49
C ILE A 1062 41.53 23.89 -1.21
N PRO A 1063 40.79 23.43 -0.19
CA PRO A 1063 40.61 24.21 1.04
C PRO A 1063 41.92 24.55 1.74
N GLU A 1064 42.13 25.84 2.01
CA GLU A 1064 43.24 26.40 2.77
C GLU A 1064 42.69 27.23 3.94
N GLU A 1065 43.35 27.14 5.10
CA GLU A 1065 42.86 27.78 6.34
C GLU A 1065 42.72 29.29 6.17
N GLY A 1066 41.52 29.81 6.46
CA GLY A 1066 41.24 31.25 6.45
C GLY A 1066 41.01 31.83 5.06
N LEU A 1067 40.85 31.01 4.01
CA LEU A 1067 40.42 31.49 2.70
C LEU A 1067 39.00 32.05 2.78
N THR A 1068 38.83 33.28 2.32
CA THR A 1068 37.52 33.87 2.08
C THR A 1068 37.23 33.81 0.58
N LEU A 1069 36.03 33.42 0.21
CA LEU A 1069 35.51 33.42 -1.15
C LEU A 1069 34.37 34.42 -1.24
N THR A 1070 34.58 35.48 -2.02
CA THR A 1070 33.62 36.57 -2.15
C THR A 1070 33.13 36.68 -3.58
N ALA A 1071 31.84 36.41 -3.79
CA ALA A 1071 31.19 36.55 -5.10
C ALA A 1071 30.62 37.97 -5.26
N ARG A 1072 30.98 38.65 -6.35
CA ARG A 1072 30.45 39.98 -6.69
C ARG A 1072 29.22 39.88 -7.58
N PHE A 1073 28.13 40.54 -7.19
CA PHE A 1073 26.91 40.65 -7.97
C PHE A 1073 26.59 42.11 -8.33
N SER A 1074 26.02 42.33 -9.51
CA SER A 1074 25.47 43.63 -9.91
C SER A 1074 24.00 43.51 -10.29
N THR A 1075 23.23 44.58 -10.11
CA THR A 1075 21.85 44.63 -10.60
C THR A 1075 21.81 44.51 -12.12
N GLN A 1076 20.87 43.71 -12.63
CA GLN A 1076 20.54 43.65 -14.04
C GLN A 1076 19.17 44.29 -14.26
N PRO A 1077 19.03 45.26 -15.18
CA PRO A 1077 17.72 45.83 -15.48
C PRO A 1077 16.82 44.76 -16.14
N ILE A 1078 15.61 44.58 -15.60
CA ILE A 1078 14.57 43.76 -16.23
C ILE A 1078 14.33 44.31 -17.65
N PRO A 1079 14.43 43.50 -18.72
CA PRO A 1079 14.01 43.93 -20.04
C PRO A 1079 12.54 44.37 -19.99
N ALA A 1080 12.22 45.53 -20.56
CA ALA A 1080 10.83 45.97 -20.62
C ALA A 1080 9.94 44.86 -21.23
N PRO A 1081 8.72 44.64 -20.71
CA PRO A 1081 7.82 43.64 -21.25
C PRO A 1081 7.71 43.76 -22.77
N HIS A 1082 7.90 42.66 -23.48
CA HIS A 1082 7.83 42.68 -24.94
C HIS A 1082 6.38 42.94 -25.38
N ASP A 1083 6.17 44.00 -26.16
CA ASP A 1083 4.86 44.32 -26.73
C ASP A 1083 4.54 43.32 -27.85
N LEU A 1084 3.66 42.36 -27.58
CA LEU A 1084 3.22 41.35 -28.54
C LEU A 1084 2.51 41.96 -29.78
N SER A 1085 2.12 43.24 -29.74
CA SER A 1085 1.62 43.95 -30.92
C SER A 1085 2.72 44.39 -31.89
N SER A 1086 3.99 44.33 -31.48
CA SER A 1086 5.16 44.74 -32.27
C SER A 1086 5.76 43.63 -33.16
N GLY A 1087 5.32 42.38 -32.99
CA GLY A 1087 5.74 41.24 -33.80
C GLY A 1087 5.84 39.93 -33.01
N PRO A 1088 6.17 38.80 -33.67
CA PRO A 1088 6.39 37.54 -32.99
C PRO A 1088 7.64 37.59 -32.10
N TYR A 1089 7.47 37.31 -30.82
CA TYR A 1089 8.57 37.14 -29.88
C TYR A 1089 9.13 35.72 -29.99
N THR A 1090 10.44 35.61 -30.18
CA THR A 1090 11.12 34.30 -30.17
C THR A 1090 11.83 34.16 -28.82
N PHE A 1091 11.23 33.39 -27.93
CA PHE A 1091 11.86 32.98 -26.68
C PHE A 1091 12.92 31.91 -27.00
N SER A 1092 14.20 32.21 -26.75
CA SER A 1092 15.30 31.38 -27.23
C SER A 1092 15.96 30.50 -26.17
N PHE A 1093 15.70 30.73 -24.88
CA PHE A 1093 16.39 30.04 -23.78
C PHE A 1093 15.77 30.37 -22.41
N TRP A 1094 15.65 29.36 -21.55
CA TRP A 1094 15.60 29.49 -20.08
C TRP A 1094 16.98 29.12 -19.52
N SER A 1095 17.45 29.82 -18.49
CA SER A 1095 18.59 29.32 -17.70
C SER A 1095 18.23 28.01 -17.04
N GLU A 1096 19.19 27.10 -16.88
CA GLU A 1096 19.01 25.82 -16.17
C GLU A 1096 18.49 26.01 -14.73
N ASP A 1097 18.59 27.22 -14.19
CA ASP A 1097 18.19 27.61 -12.84
C ASP A 1097 16.78 28.26 -12.76
N ALA A 1098 16.01 28.28 -13.85
CA ALA A 1098 14.69 28.92 -13.93
C ALA A 1098 13.48 27.97 -13.85
#